data_AF-A0A833RVW2-F1
#
_entry.id   AF-A0A833RVW2-F1
#
_cell.length_a   1.000
_cell.length_b   1.000
_cell.length_c   1.000
_cell.angle_alpha   90.00
_cell.angle_beta   90.00
_cell.angle_gamma   90.00
#
_symmetry.space_group_name_H-M   'P 1'
#
loop_
_entity.id
_entity.type
_entity.pdbx_description
1 polymer ?
#
loop_
_entity_poly.entity_id
_entity_poly.type
_entity_poly.pdbx_seq_one_letter_code
_entity_poly.pdbx_strand_id
1 'polypeptide(L)'
;MNVFRILTPCVLQRRRPKEVDNSDKRDCWFVKRRRGDASYMIHRMGASASSSITSVGGDSVQAARLSSSGNPPDQHGIAIREKKKKMTGFATLRKKFIRRRRSSKACDHGRIIRDLVSTWSHLEATALLEEYEALAALKDLHVQAELARPPAATYKQDLSMLYDYKHCSDVDLVYRGACFPVHRALLSARCSYFRDLLAGCPGYGARVCLELRTPNLEVQMFSALLRYLYTGDICPHDAALEANLLRRLSEEFGTPNPLEHDLRYLLDTGDYADAALVFTSDSDYQRPDSGSSEYGFRPKLELPCHKAILSARSPFFRNLIQRRTRSGEDHTERALHIPTRIVLDESVIPKRYARVLLHAVYLDTVDLSLIMRGNGCGNSAGSLGEVQALTHTGRVRPSPLEEAMELYQIGRFLELDILSQGCEDLILEYLTLESLPTVLKWGSQPHGSAWVHRQALHYLREEFQPVASSSILHQLDHAHLANVLQSHFLQASELEILQAVLKWGEQELVRRMEDREPNLLSHTVHSVTRKGLKKRDLSDIELREILSELLPLVRMDHILPPNSEALAQAIRRGLVSTPPSHMIGDERENLRMNAWIRGGKKNGFFVRPRLFMPYYEEIKSLVEEQMVQEADLVRLRRPRYVADIPDALYMVDEKPRPIGTAGVDVLAAAFPDSATLAAMMKREQKLRQSPSCQRAISLPLSSRHEINRQVRLRVVREFNLPDTVADLLERYLFKNNLLR
;
A
#
# COMPACT_ATOMS: atom_id res chain seq x y z
N MET A 1 12.22 33.00 -5.12
CA MET A 1 11.53 33.78 -4.06
C MET A 1 11.97 33.25 -2.69
N ASN A 2 11.94 34.08 -1.64
CA ASN A 2 12.68 33.82 -0.39
C ASN A 2 12.07 32.71 0.47
N VAL A 3 12.89 31.69 0.80
CA VAL A 3 12.52 30.59 1.72
C VAL A 3 12.55 31.03 3.20
N PHE A 4 13.37 32.04 3.54
CA PHE A 4 13.57 32.54 4.92
C PHE A 4 12.32 33.16 5.60
N ARG A 5 11.17 33.26 4.92
CA ARG A 5 9.92 33.79 5.51
C ARG A 5 9.19 32.82 6.46
N ILE A 6 9.71 31.62 6.68
CA ILE A 6 9.06 30.55 7.48
C ILE A 6 9.45 30.61 8.97
N LEU A 7 10.50 31.35 9.34
CA LEU A 7 11.07 31.38 10.70
C LEU A 7 10.52 32.47 11.64
N THR A 8 9.46 33.19 11.27
CA THR A 8 8.79 34.18 12.14
C THR A 8 7.44 33.65 12.66
N PRO A 9 7.35 33.20 13.93
CA PRO A 9 6.07 32.81 14.53
C PRO A 9 5.26 34.05 14.97
N CYS A 10 4.02 34.16 14.50
CA CYS A 10 3.09 35.21 14.95
C CYS A 10 2.59 34.93 16.38
N VAL A 11 3.28 35.47 17.39
CA VAL A 11 2.83 35.44 18.79
C VAL A 11 3.00 36.83 19.41
N LEU A 12 1.90 37.60 19.52
CA LEU A 12 1.61 38.51 20.64
C LEU A 12 0.30 39.30 20.42
N GLN A 13 -0.85 38.76 20.86
CA GLN A 13 -1.96 39.60 21.35
C GLN A 13 -2.89 38.83 22.32
N ARG A 14 -2.32 38.42 23.47
CA ARG A 14 -3.08 38.12 24.69
C ARG A 14 -2.65 39.12 25.78
N ARG A 15 -3.38 40.22 25.93
CA ARG A 15 -3.31 41.03 27.16
C ARG A 15 -4.12 40.33 28.26
N ARG A 16 -3.57 40.28 29.47
CA ARG A 16 -4.30 39.91 30.69
C ARG A 16 -5.08 41.12 31.23
N PRO A 17 -6.12 40.91 32.07
CA PRO A 17 -7.06 41.97 32.46
C PRO A 17 -6.51 42.92 33.54
N LYS A 18 -7.17 44.06 33.66
CA LYS A 18 -7.32 44.85 34.89
C LYS A 18 -8.77 45.33 35.00
N GLU A 19 -9.14 45.80 36.18
CA GLU A 19 -10.51 45.81 36.69
C GLU A 19 -11.31 47.11 36.45
N VAL A 20 -12.65 46.95 36.50
CA VAL A 20 -13.68 47.89 36.98
C VAL A 20 -13.64 49.35 36.49
N ASP A 21 -14.65 49.72 35.71
CA ASP A 21 -15.68 50.64 36.21
C ASP A 21 -17.07 50.31 35.60
N ASN A 22 -18.16 50.92 36.08
CA ASN A 22 -19.52 50.41 35.98
C ASN A 22 -20.56 51.48 35.57
N SER A 23 -21.18 51.36 34.37
CA SER A 23 -22.43 52.09 34.04
C SER A 23 -23.22 51.57 32.81
N ASP A 24 -24.31 50.84 33.10
CA ASP A 24 -25.69 51.04 32.60
C ASP A 24 -26.07 51.05 31.08
N LYS A 25 -27.35 50.70 30.81
CA LYS A 25 -28.11 50.66 29.54
C LYS A 25 -27.78 49.46 28.60
N ARG A 26 -28.71 48.52 28.36
CA ARG A 26 -29.97 48.58 27.56
C ARG A 26 -29.68 48.84 26.07
N ASP A 27 -30.17 48.10 25.07
CA ASP A 27 -31.48 47.42 24.91
C ASP A 27 -31.46 46.14 24.00
N CYS A 28 -32.64 45.57 23.75
CA CYS A 28 -32.97 44.47 22.80
C CYS A 28 -32.59 44.78 21.31
N TRP A 29 -32.60 43.86 20.33
CA TRP A 29 -33.70 42.99 19.87
C TRP A 29 -33.29 41.81 18.95
N PHE A 30 -34.14 40.76 18.92
CA PHE A 30 -34.24 39.75 17.84
C PHE A 30 -35.10 40.26 16.66
N VAL A 31 -34.99 39.69 15.44
CA VAL A 31 -36.11 39.08 14.63
C VAL A 31 -35.81 38.81 13.11
N LYS A 32 -36.03 37.55 12.69
CA LYS A 32 -36.49 36.96 11.38
C LYS A 32 -35.79 37.12 10.00
N ARG A 33 -36.12 36.14 9.13
CA ARG A 33 -35.81 35.93 7.70
C ARG A 33 -36.99 36.30 6.75
N ARG A 34 -36.68 36.56 5.47
CA ARG A 34 -37.39 36.22 4.18
C ARG A 34 -36.29 36.08 3.08
N ARG A 35 -36.36 35.35 1.96
CA ARG A 35 -37.32 34.49 1.20
C ARG A 35 -38.31 35.13 0.21
N GLY A 36 -38.05 34.85 -1.09
CA GLY A 36 -38.82 35.00 -2.35
C GLY A 36 -37.78 34.97 -3.50
N ASP A 37 -37.80 34.12 -4.54
CA ASP A 37 -38.79 33.73 -5.58
C ASP A 37 -38.94 34.77 -6.73
N ALA A 38 -39.06 34.43 -8.03
CA ALA A 38 -38.77 33.18 -8.78
C ALA A 38 -38.88 33.35 -10.35
N SER A 39 -38.29 32.39 -11.10
CA SER A 39 -38.77 31.80 -12.40
C SER A 39 -38.63 32.45 -13.81
N TYR A 40 -38.53 31.53 -14.81
CA TYR A 40 -38.75 31.62 -16.29
C TYR A 40 -37.76 32.46 -17.15
N MET A 41 -37.39 32.11 -18.41
CA MET A 41 -37.64 30.95 -19.32
C MET A 41 -36.28 30.43 -19.89
N ILE A 42 -36.03 29.23 -20.43
CA ILE A 42 -36.79 28.02 -20.89
C ILE A 42 -37.25 28.02 -22.38
N HIS A 43 -36.57 27.25 -23.25
CA HIS A 43 -37.12 26.70 -24.51
C HIS A 43 -36.45 25.36 -24.95
N ARG A 44 -36.95 24.64 -25.99
CA ARG A 44 -36.93 23.15 -26.00
C ARG A 44 -37.05 22.42 -27.38
N MET A 45 -35.96 22.14 -28.11
CA MET A 45 -35.86 21.14 -29.24
C MET A 45 -34.40 20.66 -29.45
N GLY A 46 -34.08 19.44 -29.91
CA GLY A 46 -34.89 18.22 -30.15
C GLY A 46 -34.11 17.04 -30.79
N ALA A 47 -34.58 15.80 -30.53
CA ALA A 47 -34.40 14.54 -31.30
C ALA A 47 -33.00 13.91 -31.62
N SER A 48 -32.79 12.72 -31.03
CA SER A 48 -32.53 11.42 -31.72
C SER A 48 -31.23 11.05 -32.46
N ALA A 49 -30.50 10.10 -31.84
CA ALA A 49 -30.20 8.74 -32.34
C ALA A 49 -29.01 8.43 -33.29
N SER A 50 -28.72 7.11 -33.33
CA SER A 50 -27.97 6.33 -34.32
C SER A 50 -26.44 6.19 -34.19
N SER A 51 -26.03 4.93 -34.07
CA SER A 51 -24.67 4.40 -34.23
C SER A 51 -24.58 3.56 -35.50
N SER A 52 -23.49 3.64 -36.29
CA SER A 52 -22.85 2.46 -36.94
C SER A 52 -21.70 2.78 -37.91
N ILE A 53 -20.62 1.97 -37.81
CA ILE A 53 -19.89 1.31 -38.91
C ILE A 53 -18.99 2.16 -39.84
N THR A 54 -18.08 1.44 -40.52
CA THR A 54 -16.78 1.81 -41.10
C THR A 54 -16.74 1.91 -42.63
N SER A 55 -15.89 2.81 -43.15
CA SER A 55 -15.02 2.61 -44.33
C SER A 55 -13.79 3.54 -44.16
N VAL A 56 -12.53 3.10 -44.22
CA VAL A 56 -11.73 2.40 -45.26
C VAL A 56 -11.25 3.34 -46.40
N GLY A 57 -9.94 3.63 -46.37
CA GLY A 57 -9.07 3.80 -47.54
C GLY A 57 -9.03 5.18 -48.23
N GLY A 58 -7.82 5.75 -48.39
CA GLY A 58 -7.61 6.92 -49.26
C GLY A 58 -6.40 7.81 -48.98
N ASP A 59 -5.17 7.29 -49.03
CA ASP A 59 -3.99 8.13 -49.31
C ASP A 59 -4.13 8.75 -50.72
N SER A 60 -3.61 9.95 -51.03
CA SER A 60 -2.21 10.05 -51.51
C SER A 60 -1.74 11.49 -51.81
N VAL A 61 -0.49 11.79 -51.39
CA VAL A 61 0.59 12.38 -52.22
C VAL A 61 0.53 13.87 -52.68
N GLN A 62 1.45 14.67 -52.09
CA GLN A 62 2.19 15.84 -52.66
C GLN A 62 1.39 17.13 -53.00
N ALA A 63 1.98 18.34 -53.10
CA ALA A 63 3.40 18.76 -53.05
C ALA A 63 3.61 20.16 -52.40
N ALA A 64 4.86 20.41 -51.94
CA ALA A 64 5.75 21.58 -52.21
C ALA A 64 5.18 23.01 -52.51
N ARG A 65 5.82 24.15 -52.17
CA ARG A 65 7.12 24.50 -51.49
C ARG A 65 7.24 26.03 -51.30
N LEU A 66 8.23 26.50 -50.50
CA LEU A 66 8.80 27.89 -50.43
C LEU A 66 7.88 29.01 -49.84
N SER A 67 8.38 30.09 -49.20
CA SER A 67 9.72 30.39 -48.63
C SER A 67 9.75 31.58 -47.64
N SER A 68 10.35 31.35 -46.46
CA SER A 68 11.18 32.24 -45.60
C SER A 68 10.80 33.71 -45.30
N SER A 69 10.44 33.96 -44.02
CA SER A 69 10.68 35.18 -43.22
C SER A 69 10.56 34.84 -41.71
N GLY A 70 11.00 35.65 -40.72
CA GLY A 70 11.72 36.92 -40.79
C GLY A 70 12.17 37.57 -39.45
N ASN A 71 12.40 36.80 -38.37
CA ASN A 71 12.76 37.26 -36.97
C ASN A 71 11.65 38.03 -36.21
N PRO A 72 11.77 38.21 -34.87
CA PRO A 72 12.13 37.25 -33.82
C PRO A 72 11.01 37.10 -32.75
N PRO A 73 11.04 36.09 -31.85
CA PRO A 73 9.98 35.88 -30.85
C PRO A 73 10.20 36.65 -29.54
N ASP A 74 9.12 37.26 -29.03
CA ASP A 74 9.12 38.07 -27.81
C ASP A 74 8.82 37.28 -26.52
N GLN A 75 9.26 37.80 -25.38
CA GLN A 75 9.23 37.10 -24.09
C GLN A 75 7.81 36.80 -23.59
N HIS A 76 7.48 35.52 -23.37
CA HIS A 76 6.25 35.11 -22.66
C HIS A 76 6.57 34.13 -21.52
N GLY A 77 6.53 34.64 -20.28
CA GLY A 77 6.85 33.86 -19.09
C GLY A 77 5.76 32.84 -18.72
N ILE A 78 6.05 31.55 -18.91
CA ILE A 78 5.18 30.48 -18.43
C ILE A 78 5.32 30.36 -16.91
N ALA A 79 4.29 30.80 -16.18
CA ALA A 79 4.22 30.68 -14.73
C ALA A 79 4.02 29.20 -14.30
N ILE A 80 5.13 28.47 -14.13
CA ILE A 80 5.12 27.10 -13.61
C ILE A 80 4.63 27.10 -12.17
N ARG A 81 3.32 26.87 -12.00
CA ARG A 81 2.64 26.81 -10.71
C ARG A 81 3.08 25.56 -9.95
N GLU A 82 4.02 25.73 -9.00
CA GLU A 82 4.58 24.65 -8.18
C GLU A 82 3.50 23.73 -7.60
N LYS A 83 3.36 22.54 -8.18
CA LYS A 83 2.58 21.46 -7.56
C LYS A 83 3.40 20.88 -6.42
N LYS A 84 3.31 21.54 -5.25
CA LYS A 84 3.89 21.08 -3.97
C LYS A 84 3.60 19.59 -3.77
N LYS A 85 4.61 18.76 -4.05
CA LYS A 85 4.49 17.30 -4.29
C LYS A 85 4.22 16.58 -2.98
N LYS A 86 2.97 16.61 -2.51
CA LYS A 86 2.50 15.76 -1.40
C LYS A 86 2.83 14.31 -1.74
N MET A 87 3.37 13.58 -0.78
CA MET A 87 3.66 12.15 -0.88
C MET A 87 2.36 11.39 -1.20
N THR A 88 2.19 10.93 -2.44
CA THR A 88 1.07 10.10 -2.90
C THR A 88 1.60 8.69 -3.19
N GLY A 89 1.51 7.70 -2.31
CA GLY A 89 0.80 7.65 -1.02
C GLY A 89 -0.53 6.91 -1.14
N PHE A 90 -0.51 5.61 -0.79
CA PHE A 90 -1.60 4.74 -0.31
C PHE A 90 -2.98 4.84 -0.99
N ALA A 91 -3.00 5.20 -2.26
CA ALA A 91 -4.23 5.48 -3.00
C ALA A 91 -4.32 4.74 -4.34
N THR A 92 -3.40 3.83 -4.67
CA THR A 92 -3.45 3.01 -5.91
C THR A 92 -4.74 2.19 -5.95
N LEU A 93 -4.95 1.29 -4.99
CA LEU A 93 -6.18 0.51 -4.86
C LEU A 93 -7.41 1.40 -4.60
N ARG A 94 -7.35 2.35 -3.66
CA ARG A 94 -8.49 3.25 -3.38
C ARG A 94 -8.94 4.05 -4.61
N LYS A 95 -8.03 4.54 -5.47
CA LYS A 95 -8.38 5.21 -6.73
C LYS A 95 -8.94 4.24 -7.78
N LYS A 96 -8.41 3.01 -7.87
CA LYS A 96 -8.96 1.95 -8.74
C LYS A 96 -10.43 1.66 -8.39
N PHE A 97 -10.73 1.41 -7.11
CA PHE A 97 -12.09 1.15 -6.64
C PHE A 97 -13.02 2.37 -6.78
N ILE A 98 -12.57 3.57 -6.39
CA ILE A 98 -13.39 4.80 -6.52
C ILE A 98 -13.78 5.10 -7.98
N ARG A 99 -12.93 4.77 -8.96
CA ARG A 99 -13.24 4.96 -10.39
C ARG A 99 -14.20 3.92 -10.98
N ARG A 100 -14.51 2.82 -10.27
CA ARG A 100 -15.34 1.70 -10.78
C ARG A 100 -16.71 1.54 -10.12
N ARG A 101 -17.20 2.50 -9.31
CA ARG A 101 -18.60 2.53 -8.80
C ARG A 101 -19.65 2.83 -9.90
N ARG A 102 -19.78 1.94 -10.88
CA ARG A 102 -20.97 1.69 -11.71
C ARG A 102 -21.00 0.19 -12.02
N SER A 103 -21.77 -0.57 -11.25
CA SER A 103 -21.93 -2.01 -11.47
C SER A 103 -22.55 -2.30 -12.84
N SER A 104 -22.27 -3.49 -13.36
CA SER A 104 -22.88 -4.03 -14.58
C SER A 104 -24.38 -4.33 -14.35
N LYS A 105 -25.14 -4.48 -15.45
CA LYS A 105 -26.60 -4.72 -15.44
C LYS A 105 -27.01 -6.14 -15.00
N ALA A 106 -26.34 -6.72 -14.01
CA ALA A 106 -26.60 -8.07 -13.51
C ALA A 106 -27.12 -8.00 -12.06
N CYS A 107 -28.32 -8.54 -11.85
CA CYS A 107 -29.02 -8.66 -10.56
C CYS A 107 -29.36 -7.32 -9.84
N ASP A 108 -30.65 -7.08 -9.60
CA ASP A 108 -31.10 -6.00 -8.73
C ASP A 108 -31.04 -6.45 -7.26
N HIS A 109 -29.82 -6.43 -6.71
CA HIS A 109 -29.55 -6.86 -5.34
C HIS A 109 -30.31 -6.01 -4.29
N GLY A 110 -30.56 -4.72 -4.57
CA GLY A 110 -31.35 -3.86 -3.69
C GLY A 110 -32.79 -4.33 -3.58
N ARG A 111 -33.46 -4.54 -4.73
CA ARG A 111 -34.80 -5.12 -4.76
C ARG A 111 -34.89 -6.49 -4.08
N ILE A 112 -33.86 -7.33 -4.20
CA ILE A 112 -33.85 -8.68 -3.60
C ILE A 112 -33.78 -8.64 -2.06
N ILE A 113 -33.00 -7.74 -1.46
CA ILE A 113 -32.99 -7.62 0.01
C ILE A 113 -34.23 -6.86 0.52
N ARG A 114 -34.74 -5.90 -0.25
CA ARG A 114 -36.03 -5.23 0.01
C ARG A 114 -37.19 -6.23 0.02
N ASP A 115 -37.17 -7.22 -0.87
CA ASP A 115 -38.16 -8.31 -0.92
C ASP A 115 -38.08 -9.21 0.33
N LEU A 116 -36.88 -9.61 0.77
CA LEU A 116 -36.67 -10.37 2.02
C LEU A 116 -37.25 -9.66 3.25
N VAL A 117 -36.98 -8.36 3.38
CA VAL A 117 -37.29 -7.55 4.58
C VAL A 117 -38.68 -6.89 4.48
N SER A 118 -39.41 -7.10 3.38
CA SER A 118 -40.74 -6.53 3.13
C SER A 118 -41.81 -6.92 4.17
N THR A 119 -41.62 -8.04 4.87
CA THR A 119 -42.52 -8.55 5.92
C THR A 119 -42.01 -8.28 7.35
N TRP A 120 -40.85 -7.65 7.51
CA TRP A 120 -40.21 -7.44 8.80
C TRP A 120 -40.68 -6.12 9.44
N SER A 121 -40.66 -6.05 10.77
CA SER A 121 -40.88 -4.81 11.49
C SER A 121 -39.67 -3.86 11.41
N HIS A 122 -39.89 -2.57 11.69
CA HIS A 122 -38.83 -1.57 11.77
C HIS A 122 -37.70 -1.95 12.75
N LEU A 123 -38.04 -2.63 13.86
CA LEU A 123 -37.06 -3.10 14.85
C LEU A 123 -36.17 -4.22 14.30
N GLU A 124 -36.74 -5.15 13.53
CA GLU A 124 -36.00 -6.27 12.93
C GLU A 124 -35.11 -5.79 11.76
N ALA A 125 -35.59 -4.82 10.96
CA ALA A 125 -34.78 -4.15 9.94
C ALA A 125 -33.63 -3.33 10.57
N THR A 126 -33.89 -2.65 11.68
CA THR A 126 -32.87 -1.89 12.43
C THR A 126 -31.83 -2.82 13.07
N ALA A 127 -32.23 -3.97 13.63
CA ALA A 127 -31.28 -4.96 14.16
C ALA A 127 -30.34 -5.54 13.08
N LEU A 128 -30.83 -5.72 11.84
CA LEU A 128 -29.98 -6.07 10.70
C LEU A 128 -29.02 -4.93 10.30
N LEU A 129 -29.48 -3.67 10.37
CA LEU A 129 -28.62 -2.51 10.14
C LEU A 129 -27.51 -2.41 11.20
N GLU A 130 -27.79 -2.66 12.48
CA GLU A 130 -26.78 -2.66 13.55
C GLU A 130 -25.67 -3.71 13.33
N GLU A 131 -26.02 -4.92 12.88
CA GLU A 131 -25.03 -5.95 12.50
C GLU A 131 -24.14 -5.45 11.35
N TYR A 132 -24.73 -4.79 10.34
CA TYR A 132 -23.98 -4.24 9.23
C TYR A 132 -23.11 -3.04 9.61
N GLU A 133 -23.56 -2.14 10.49
CA GLU A 133 -22.72 -1.02 10.96
C GLU A 133 -21.55 -1.51 11.83
N ALA A 134 -21.77 -2.51 12.70
CA ALA A 134 -20.70 -3.17 13.46
C ALA A 134 -19.68 -3.87 12.52
N LEU A 135 -20.17 -4.57 11.48
CA LEU A 135 -19.33 -5.15 10.43
C LEU A 135 -18.57 -4.08 9.63
N ALA A 136 -19.18 -2.94 9.31
CA ALA A 136 -18.55 -1.86 8.55
C ALA A 136 -17.42 -1.18 9.35
N ALA A 137 -17.67 -0.90 10.63
CA ALA A 137 -16.64 -0.38 11.53
C ALA A 137 -15.48 -1.37 11.72
N LEU A 138 -15.75 -2.68 11.74
CA LEU A 138 -14.71 -3.70 11.74
C LEU A 138 -13.97 -3.81 10.40
N LYS A 139 -14.64 -3.67 9.25
CA LYS A 139 -14.00 -3.62 7.92
C LYS A 139 -13.00 -2.47 7.85
N ASP A 140 -13.37 -1.29 8.35
CA ASP A 140 -12.49 -0.12 8.42
C ASP A 140 -11.20 -0.38 9.23
N LEU A 141 -11.29 -1.11 10.35
CA LEU A 141 -10.12 -1.51 11.14
C LEU A 141 -9.30 -2.63 10.49
N HIS A 142 -9.97 -3.60 9.86
CA HIS A 142 -9.33 -4.67 9.12
C HIS A 142 -8.51 -4.13 7.93
N VAL A 143 -9.09 -3.24 7.12
CA VAL A 143 -8.38 -2.59 6.01
C VAL A 143 -7.17 -1.78 6.50
N GLN A 144 -7.26 -1.12 7.66
CA GLN A 144 -6.12 -0.46 8.29
C GLN A 144 -5.03 -1.44 8.77
N ALA A 145 -5.37 -2.68 9.12
CA ALA A 145 -4.42 -3.72 9.48
C ALA A 145 -3.79 -4.40 8.25
N GLU A 146 -4.55 -4.66 7.18
CA GLU A 146 -4.03 -5.23 5.93
C GLU A 146 -3.02 -4.28 5.26
N LEU A 147 -3.29 -2.97 5.27
CA LEU A 147 -2.43 -1.91 4.73
C LEU A 147 -1.14 -1.69 5.53
N ALA A 148 -1.01 -2.23 6.74
CA ALA A 148 0.15 -2.00 7.59
C ALA A 148 1.42 -2.69 7.07
N ARG A 149 2.50 -1.90 6.99
CA ARG A 149 3.91 -2.27 6.83
C ARG A 149 4.77 -1.21 7.56
N PRO A 150 6.04 -1.47 7.93
CA PRO A 150 6.95 -0.41 8.40
C PRO A 150 7.13 0.67 7.30
N PRO A 151 7.35 1.95 7.64
CA PRO A 151 7.74 2.95 6.65
C PRO A 151 9.23 2.79 6.28
N ALA A 152 9.55 2.72 4.98
CA ALA A 152 10.94 2.77 4.53
C ALA A 152 11.61 4.09 4.91
N ALA A 153 12.89 4.06 5.27
CA ALA A 153 13.66 5.25 5.59
C ALA A 153 14.01 6.05 4.33
N THR A 154 13.79 7.37 4.39
CA THR A 154 14.13 8.30 3.31
C THR A 154 15.62 8.63 3.29
N TYR A 155 16.18 9.08 2.15
CA TYR A 155 17.57 9.52 2.08
C TYR A 155 17.89 10.59 3.13
N LYS A 156 16.93 11.45 3.49
CA LYS A 156 17.08 12.46 4.55
C LYS A 156 17.35 11.84 5.93
N GLN A 157 16.64 10.76 6.27
CA GLN A 157 16.77 10.08 7.56
C GLN A 157 18.09 9.30 7.62
N ASP A 158 18.47 8.63 6.52
CA ASP A 158 19.72 7.87 6.47
C ASP A 158 20.95 8.75 6.39
N LEU A 159 20.90 9.89 5.68
CA LEU A 159 21.95 10.91 5.72
C LEU A 159 22.04 11.59 7.10
N SER A 160 20.91 11.72 7.82
CA SER A 160 20.94 12.16 9.22
C SER A 160 21.66 11.14 10.12
N MET A 161 21.40 9.84 9.95
CA MET A 161 22.10 8.78 10.69
C MET A 161 23.57 8.65 10.27
N LEU A 162 23.89 8.88 9.00
CA LEU A 162 25.25 8.90 8.47
C LEU A 162 26.10 10.00 9.14
N TYR A 163 25.51 11.17 9.40
CA TYR A 163 26.17 12.24 10.16
C TYR A 163 26.44 11.84 11.62
N ASP A 164 25.49 11.18 12.27
CA ASP A 164 25.62 10.75 13.67
C ASP A 164 26.64 9.59 13.84
N TYR A 165 26.58 8.57 12.98
CA TYR A 165 27.42 7.37 13.05
C TYR A 165 28.72 7.44 12.24
N LYS A 166 28.91 8.47 11.41
CA LYS A 166 30.18 8.83 10.74
C LYS A 166 30.77 7.72 9.86
N HIS A 167 29.92 6.86 9.31
CA HIS A 167 30.34 5.73 8.49
C HIS A 167 30.98 6.21 7.19
N CYS A 168 32.20 5.74 6.89
CA CYS A 168 32.97 6.12 5.70
C CYS A 168 33.29 7.62 5.58
N SER A 169 33.45 8.35 6.70
CA SER A 169 33.96 9.72 6.69
C SER A 169 35.35 9.79 6.05
N ASP A 170 35.57 10.75 5.16
CA ASP A 170 36.75 10.88 4.29
C ASP A 170 37.62 12.11 4.61
N VAL A 171 37.11 13.06 5.42
CA VAL A 171 37.83 14.25 5.87
C VAL A 171 37.37 14.66 7.28
N ASP A 172 38.31 15.18 8.08
CA ASP A 172 38.10 15.68 9.43
C ASP A 172 38.13 17.22 9.45
N LEU A 173 37.01 17.86 9.76
CA LEU A 173 36.96 19.32 9.96
C LEU A 173 37.25 19.65 11.42
N VAL A 174 38.24 20.51 11.68
CA VAL A 174 38.62 20.94 13.05
C VAL A 174 38.18 22.39 13.27
N TYR A 175 37.13 22.59 14.08
CA TYR A 175 36.60 23.92 14.42
C TYR A 175 36.63 24.16 15.93
N ARG A 176 37.30 25.24 16.37
CA ARG A 176 37.47 25.60 17.79
C ARG A 176 37.93 24.43 18.69
N GLY A 177 38.81 23.58 18.17
CA GLY A 177 39.33 22.37 18.84
C GLY A 177 38.42 21.14 18.78
N ALA A 178 37.15 21.27 18.38
CA ALA A 178 36.26 20.14 18.13
C ALA A 178 36.51 19.54 16.74
N CYS A 179 36.42 18.20 16.63
CA CYS A 179 36.66 17.47 15.39
C CYS A 179 35.35 16.90 14.83
N PHE A 180 35.10 17.12 13.55
CA PHE A 180 33.90 16.71 12.82
C PHE A 180 34.30 15.83 11.62
N PRO A 181 34.27 14.49 11.76
CA PRO A 181 34.41 13.58 10.64
C PRO A 181 33.19 13.71 9.72
N VAL A 182 33.42 14.01 8.45
CA VAL A 182 32.38 14.33 7.45
C VAL A 182 32.71 13.70 6.09
N HIS A 183 31.90 14.01 5.07
CA HIS A 183 32.00 13.46 3.72
C HIS A 183 32.19 14.59 2.69
N ARG A 184 33.35 14.60 2.02
CA ARG A 184 33.78 15.57 1.01
C ARG A 184 32.76 15.72 -0.10
N ALA A 185 32.27 14.61 -0.64
CA ALA A 185 31.27 14.60 -1.71
C ALA A 185 30.00 15.37 -1.32
N LEU A 186 29.45 15.06 -0.13
CA LEU A 186 28.25 15.72 0.38
C LEU A 186 28.49 17.21 0.64
N LEU A 187 29.55 17.58 1.38
CA LEU A 187 29.76 19.00 1.68
C LEU A 187 30.09 19.83 0.43
N SER A 188 30.80 19.27 -0.55
CA SER A 188 31.20 19.98 -1.77
C SER A 188 30.06 20.17 -2.76
N ALA A 189 29.13 19.21 -2.87
CA ALA A 189 27.91 19.38 -3.65
C ALA A 189 26.94 20.37 -2.97
N ARG A 190 26.87 20.35 -1.62
CA ARG A 190 25.89 21.12 -0.84
C ARG A 190 26.32 22.56 -0.53
N CYS A 191 27.62 22.89 -0.56
CA CYS A 191 28.13 24.20 -0.16
C CYS A 191 29.39 24.61 -0.93
N SER A 192 29.40 25.81 -1.51
CA SER A 192 30.56 26.35 -2.25
C SER A 192 31.78 26.55 -1.37
N TYR A 193 31.63 27.14 -0.19
CA TYR A 193 32.74 27.34 0.76
C TYR A 193 33.48 26.04 1.06
N PHE A 194 32.75 24.95 1.34
CA PHE A 194 33.38 23.66 1.61
C PHE A 194 33.97 23.01 0.36
N ARG A 195 33.34 23.12 -0.81
CA ARG A 195 33.92 22.65 -2.07
C ARG A 195 35.27 23.31 -2.36
N ASP A 196 35.30 24.64 -2.28
CA ASP A 196 36.46 25.43 -2.69
C ASP A 196 37.61 25.26 -1.66
N LEU A 197 37.28 25.14 -0.37
CA LEU A 197 38.22 24.75 0.70
C LEU A 197 38.79 23.34 0.51
N LEU A 198 37.93 22.34 0.28
CA LEU A 198 38.34 20.94 0.15
C LEU A 198 39.06 20.68 -1.19
N ALA A 199 38.82 21.48 -2.24
CA ALA A 199 39.63 21.46 -3.45
C ALA A 199 41.12 21.75 -3.15
N GLY A 200 41.40 22.67 -2.22
CA GLY A 200 42.76 22.95 -1.73
C GLY A 200 43.35 21.89 -0.78
N CYS A 201 42.55 20.92 -0.31
CA CYS A 201 42.96 19.88 0.63
C CYS A 201 42.61 18.48 0.07
N PRO A 202 43.39 17.94 -0.88
CA PRO A 202 43.02 16.73 -1.62
C PRO A 202 43.25 15.40 -0.86
N GLY A 203 43.96 15.40 0.27
CA GLY A 203 44.32 14.17 0.98
C GLY A 203 43.14 13.47 1.66
N TYR A 204 42.96 12.17 1.40
CA TYR A 204 42.01 11.33 2.13
C TYR A 204 42.41 11.24 3.62
N GLY A 205 41.46 11.48 4.52
CA GLY A 205 41.70 11.55 5.97
C GLY A 205 42.41 12.83 6.43
N ALA A 206 42.49 13.86 5.59
CA ALA A 206 43.08 15.15 5.98
C ALA A 206 42.30 15.80 7.14
N ARG A 207 43.04 16.44 8.06
CA ARG A 207 42.49 17.24 9.15
C ARG A 207 42.54 18.72 8.77
N VAL A 208 41.41 19.27 8.33
CA VAL A 208 41.30 20.64 7.83
C VAL A 208 40.86 21.57 8.95
N CYS A 209 41.75 22.47 9.37
CA CYS A 209 41.44 23.49 10.38
C CYS A 209 40.54 24.58 9.78
N LEU A 210 39.49 24.96 10.52
CA LEU A 210 38.49 25.92 10.09
C LEU A 210 38.57 27.24 10.87
N GLU A 211 38.86 28.31 10.14
CA GLU A 211 38.66 29.69 10.58
C GLU A 211 37.45 30.27 9.84
N LEU A 212 36.38 30.55 10.58
CA LEU A 212 35.13 31.11 10.04
C LEU A 212 35.06 32.60 10.36
N ARG A 213 34.63 33.42 9.38
CA ARG A 213 34.55 34.87 9.54
C ARG A 213 33.37 35.29 10.40
N THR A 214 32.33 34.45 10.50
CA THR A 214 31.19 34.65 11.41
C THR A 214 31.66 34.60 12.88
N PRO A 215 31.67 35.74 13.60
CA PRO A 215 32.14 35.78 14.98
C PRO A 215 31.16 35.07 15.91
N ASN A 216 31.70 34.49 16.98
CA ASN A 216 30.95 33.84 18.06
C ASN A 216 30.01 32.68 17.64
N LEU A 217 30.21 32.05 16.48
CA LEU A 217 29.53 30.79 16.17
C LEU A 217 29.95 29.69 17.16
N GLU A 218 28.97 29.09 17.83
CA GLU A 218 29.21 28.00 18.78
C GLU A 218 29.43 26.65 18.09
N VAL A 219 30.15 25.74 18.76
CA VAL A 219 30.45 24.40 18.26
C VAL A 219 29.18 23.58 18.01
N GLN A 220 28.16 23.72 18.87
CA GLN A 220 26.84 23.09 18.67
C GLN A 220 26.12 23.66 17.44
N MET A 221 26.21 24.98 17.23
CA MET A 221 25.59 25.65 16.09
C MET A 221 26.25 25.29 14.77
N PHE A 222 27.57 25.11 14.76
CA PHE A 222 28.31 24.58 13.62
C PHE A 222 27.95 23.11 13.32
N SER A 223 27.73 22.29 14.37
CA SER A 223 27.19 20.93 14.22
C SER A 223 25.79 20.92 13.57
N ALA A 224 24.89 21.81 14.01
CA ALA A 224 23.56 21.97 13.43
C ALA A 224 23.61 22.42 11.96
N LEU A 225 24.53 23.33 11.60
CA LEU A 225 24.78 23.74 10.21
C LEU A 225 25.25 22.55 9.35
N LEU A 226 26.21 21.75 9.81
CA LEU A 226 26.66 20.56 9.10
C LEU A 226 25.52 19.55 8.93
N ARG A 227 24.71 19.30 9.98
CA ARG A 227 23.52 18.44 9.89
C ARG A 227 22.52 18.95 8.85
N TYR A 228 22.27 20.26 8.80
CA TYR A 228 21.42 20.88 7.79
C TYR A 228 21.93 20.68 6.35
N LEU A 229 23.24 20.68 6.13
CA LEU A 229 23.80 20.35 4.81
C LEU A 229 23.48 18.89 4.43
N TYR A 230 23.50 17.95 5.37
CA TYR A 230 23.19 16.53 5.12
C TYR A 230 21.69 16.24 4.94
N THR A 231 20.80 16.90 5.68
CA THR A 231 19.35 16.60 5.69
C THR A 231 18.52 17.57 4.85
N GLY A 232 19.01 18.79 4.63
CA GLY A 232 18.23 19.91 4.09
C GLY A 232 17.16 20.47 5.03
N ASP A 233 17.09 20.01 6.29
CA ASP A 233 16.11 20.44 7.30
C ASP A 233 16.84 20.89 8.59
N ILE A 234 16.46 22.04 9.15
CA ILE A 234 16.97 22.55 10.43
C ILE A 234 16.11 21.98 11.57
N CYS A 235 16.72 21.52 12.65
CA CYS A 235 15.99 21.00 13.81
C CYS A 235 15.24 22.12 14.54
N PRO A 236 13.91 22.01 14.76
CA PRO A 236 13.10 23.10 15.33
C PRO A 236 13.32 23.35 16.83
N HIS A 237 14.15 22.54 17.49
CA HIS A 237 14.63 22.84 18.85
C HIS A 237 15.74 23.90 18.86
N ASP A 238 16.46 24.08 17.74
CA ASP A 238 17.50 25.11 17.58
C ASP A 238 16.93 26.47 17.13
N ALA A 239 15.64 26.72 17.40
CA ALA A 239 14.91 27.92 17.00
C ALA A 239 15.38 29.23 17.68
N ALA A 240 16.43 29.15 18.50
CA ALA A 240 17.19 30.30 19.00
C ALA A 240 18.22 30.86 17.99
N LEU A 241 18.35 30.25 16.80
CA LEU A 241 19.11 30.78 15.67
C LEU A 241 18.64 32.19 15.27
N GLU A 242 19.36 33.21 15.73
CA GLU A 242 19.07 34.60 15.40
C GLU A 242 19.00 34.82 13.89
N ALA A 243 18.02 35.60 13.42
CA ALA A 243 17.90 35.95 12.00
C ALA A 243 19.15 36.65 11.43
N ASN A 244 19.91 37.36 12.27
CA ASN A 244 21.20 37.94 11.89
C ASN A 244 22.32 36.90 11.75
N LEU A 245 22.34 35.87 12.60
CA LEU A 245 23.30 34.77 12.50
C LEU A 245 22.99 33.91 11.27
N LEU A 246 21.72 33.56 11.05
CA LEU A 246 21.27 32.87 9.83
C LEU A 246 21.65 33.63 8.55
N ARG A 247 21.49 34.96 8.55
CA ARG A 247 21.89 35.79 7.42
C ARG A 247 23.41 35.74 7.20
N ARG A 248 24.24 35.93 8.23
CA ARG A 248 25.70 35.82 8.13
C ARG A 248 26.15 34.44 7.64
N LEU A 249 25.53 33.38 8.14
CA LEU A 249 25.80 32.01 7.65
C LEU A 249 25.42 31.84 6.17
N SER A 250 24.33 32.47 5.69
CA SER A 250 24.00 32.47 4.26
C SER A 250 24.91 33.37 3.41
N GLU A 251 25.50 34.42 3.99
CA GLU A 251 26.52 35.27 3.37
C GLU A 251 27.89 34.55 3.29
N GLU A 252 28.21 33.66 4.24
CA GLU A 252 29.48 32.93 4.32
C GLU A 252 29.48 31.57 3.60
N PHE A 253 28.42 30.76 3.77
CA PHE A 253 28.30 29.41 3.21
C PHE A 253 27.38 29.32 1.98
N GLY A 254 26.70 30.41 1.62
CA GLY A 254 25.67 30.44 0.59
C GLY A 254 24.32 29.86 1.04
N THR A 255 23.35 29.82 0.13
CA THR A 255 22.10 29.09 0.31
C THR A 255 22.14 27.77 -0.47
N PRO A 256 22.08 26.60 0.18
CA PRO A 256 22.12 25.31 -0.51
C PRO A 256 20.84 25.08 -1.34
N ASN A 257 20.95 24.27 -2.39
CA ASN A 257 19.81 23.84 -3.20
C ASN A 257 18.87 22.92 -2.39
N PRO A 258 17.70 22.51 -2.93
CA PRO A 258 16.99 21.34 -2.42
C PRO A 258 17.90 20.10 -2.48
N LEU A 259 17.99 19.33 -1.39
CA LEU A 259 18.91 18.19 -1.27
C LEU A 259 18.77 17.15 -2.40
N GLU A 260 17.56 16.94 -2.92
CA GLU A 260 17.29 16.06 -4.09
C GLU A 260 18.01 16.50 -5.37
N HIS A 261 18.33 17.80 -5.52
CA HIS A 261 19.06 18.31 -6.67
C HIS A 261 20.55 17.98 -6.58
N ASP A 262 21.16 18.19 -5.41
CA ASP A 262 22.60 17.95 -5.22
C ASP A 262 22.92 16.45 -5.11
N LEU A 263 22.00 15.63 -4.58
CA LEU A 263 22.11 14.16 -4.66
C LEU A 263 21.97 13.66 -6.10
N ARG A 264 21.13 14.30 -6.92
CA ARG A 264 21.04 13.98 -8.36
C ARG A 264 22.29 14.41 -9.11
N TYR A 265 22.84 15.58 -8.80
CA TYR A 265 24.14 16.02 -9.32
C TYR A 265 25.24 14.98 -9.03
N LEU A 266 25.37 14.51 -7.79
CA LEU A 266 26.34 13.47 -7.41
C LEU A 266 26.11 12.13 -8.11
N LEU A 267 24.86 11.77 -8.40
CA LEU A 267 24.50 10.56 -9.17
C LEU A 267 24.84 10.68 -10.67
N ASP A 268 24.53 11.83 -11.27
CA ASP A 268 24.64 12.05 -12.71
C ASP A 268 26.08 12.39 -13.16
N THR A 269 26.88 12.99 -12.28
CA THR A 269 28.30 13.35 -12.56
C THR A 269 29.30 12.30 -12.09
N GLY A 270 29.06 11.67 -10.94
CA GLY A 270 30.09 10.90 -10.23
C GLY A 270 31.17 11.76 -9.56
N ASP A 271 30.96 13.08 -9.41
CA ASP A 271 31.90 13.98 -8.74
C ASP A 271 32.21 13.51 -7.31
N TYR A 272 33.49 13.29 -7.02
CA TYR A 272 34.00 12.76 -5.74
C TYR A 272 33.60 11.29 -5.43
N ALA A 273 33.22 10.49 -6.43
CA ALA A 273 32.97 9.07 -6.25
C ALA A 273 34.21 8.30 -5.76
N ASP A 274 34.10 7.70 -4.58
CA ASP A 274 35.14 6.88 -3.92
C ASP A 274 34.91 5.37 -4.08
N ALA A 275 33.85 4.98 -4.81
CA ALA A 275 33.56 3.60 -5.20
C ALA A 275 32.97 3.51 -6.61
N ALA A 276 32.89 2.29 -7.14
CA ALA A 276 32.10 1.99 -8.34
C ALA A 276 31.43 0.62 -8.23
N LEU A 277 30.17 0.51 -8.69
CA LEU A 277 29.50 -0.79 -8.86
C LEU A 277 29.92 -1.39 -10.19
N VAL A 278 30.51 -2.59 -10.15
CA VAL A 278 31.02 -3.32 -11.33
C VAL A 278 30.27 -4.63 -11.49
N PHE A 279 29.61 -4.84 -12.63
CA PHE A 279 28.89 -6.08 -12.91
C PHE A 279 29.75 -7.07 -13.69
N THR A 280 29.75 -8.34 -13.28
CA THR A 280 30.53 -9.43 -13.89
C THR A 280 29.70 -10.70 -14.09
N SER A 281 30.07 -11.47 -15.10
CA SER A 281 29.45 -12.75 -15.50
C SER A 281 30.46 -13.90 -15.40
N ASP A 282 29.99 -15.15 -15.30
CA ASP A 282 30.86 -16.34 -15.32
C ASP A 282 31.75 -16.39 -16.58
N SER A 283 31.21 -15.92 -17.71
CA SER A 283 31.92 -15.78 -18.99
C SER A 283 33.12 -14.82 -18.95
N ASP A 284 33.19 -13.89 -17.98
CA ASP A 284 34.35 -12.98 -17.83
C ASP A 284 35.59 -13.68 -17.25
N TYR A 285 35.45 -14.84 -16.57
CA TYR A 285 36.57 -15.56 -15.97
C TYR A 285 37.32 -16.47 -16.98
N GLN A 286 36.77 -16.69 -18.17
CA GLN A 286 37.33 -17.60 -19.18
C GLN A 286 38.34 -16.95 -20.16
N ARG A 287 38.83 -15.73 -19.87
CA ARG A 287 39.86 -15.04 -20.66
C ARG A 287 41.05 -14.60 -19.78
N PRO A 288 42.14 -15.37 -19.72
CA PRO A 288 43.30 -15.04 -18.90
C PRO A 288 43.99 -13.71 -19.29
N ASP A 289 44.12 -13.43 -20.59
CA ASP A 289 45.09 -12.45 -21.10
C ASP A 289 44.51 -11.07 -21.46
N SER A 290 43.41 -10.66 -20.82
CA SER A 290 42.72 -9.38 -21.14
C SER A 290 43.14 -8.19 -20.25
N GLY A 291 44.36 -8.22 -19.70
CA GLY A 291 44.88 -7.22 -18.76
C GLY A 291 45.44 -5.93 -19.37
N SER A 292 45.76 -5.91 -20.67
CA SER A 292 46.58 -4.84 -21.28
C SER A 292 46.19 -4.50 -22.73
N SER A 293 44.89 -4.27 -22.99
CA SER A 293 44.43 -3.73 -24.29
C SER A 293 44.17 -2.22 -24.20
N GLU A 294 45.04 -1.43 -24.82
CA GLU A 294 44.87 0.02 -25.01
C GLU A 294 43.85 0.34 -26.12
N TYR A 295 43.51 -0.64 -26.97
CA TYR A 295 42.58 -0.50 -28.10
C TYR A 295 41.41 -1.50 -28.02
N GLY A 296 40.29 -1.04 -27.45
CA GLY A 296 39.03 -1.11 -28.18
C GLY A 296 38.18 -2.39 -28.15
N PHE A 297 37.88 -2.96 -26.97
CA PHE A 297 36.56 -3.58 -26.74
C PHE A 297 36.06 -3.23 -25.33
N ARG A 298 34.84 -2.70 -25.22
CA ARG A 298 34.27 -2.07 -23.99
C ARG A 298 32.84 -2.57 -23.73
N PRO A 299 32.31 -2.40 -22.50
CA PRO A 299 32.99 -2.38 -21.20
C PRO A 299 32.32 -3.32 -20.17
N LYS A 300 32.96 -3.56 -19.01
CA LYS A 300 32.19 -3.94 -17.82
C LYS A 300 31.28 -2.76 -17.44
N LEU A 301 30.03 -3.02 -17.05
CA LEU A 301 29.16 -1.93 -16.59
C LEU A 301 29.67 -1.46 -15.24
N GLU A 302 30.35 -0.31 -15.24
CA GLU A 302 30.99 0.30 -14.09
C GLU A 302 30.32 1.67 -13.84
N LEU A 303 29.62 1.78 -12.72
CA LEU A 303 28.85 2.97 -12.36
C LEU A 303 29.48 3.63 -11.12
N PRO A 304 29.98 4.88 -11.21
CA PRO A 304 30.59 5.57 -10.08
C PRO A 304 29.56 5.81 -8.97
N CYS A 305 29.99 5.71 -7.72
CA CYS A 305 29.13 5.86 -6.56
C CYS A 305 29.92 6.22 -5.28
N HIS A 306 29.20 6.57 -4.22
CA HIS A 306 29.79 7.03 -2.97
C HIS A 306 29.62 5.98 -1.86
N LYS A 307 30.72 5.54 -1.23
CA LYS A 307 30.71 4.60 -0.08
C LYS A 307 29.81 5.11 1.04
N ALA A 308 29.86 6.41 1.30
CA ALA A 308 29.07 7.08 2.34
C ALA A 308 27.56 6.92 2.09
N ILE A 309 27.10 7.18 0.86
CA ILE A 309 25.67 7.09 0.49
C ILE A 309 25.24 5.62 0.45
N LEU A 310 26.03 4.71 -0.14
CA LEU A 310 25.75 3.28 -0.12
C LEU A 310 25.67 2.73 1.32
N SER A 311 26.59 3.14 2.20
CA SER A 311 26.63 2.71 3.60
C SER A 311 25.52 3.30 4.47
N ALA A 312 24.98 4.46 4.10
CA ALA A 312 23.80 5.02 4.73
C ALA A 312 22.55 4.21 4.34
N ARG A 313 22.32 4.06 3.03
CA ARG A 313 21.08 3.55 2.43
C ARG A 313 20.94 2.02 2.44
N SER A 314 22.02 1.27 2.67
CA SER A 314 22.01 -0.20 2.66
C SER A 314 22.92 -0.76 3.76
N PRO A 315 22.38 -1.53 4.73
CA PRO A 315 23.16 -2.33 5.65
C PRO A 315 24.07 -3.34 4.95
N PHE A 316 23.62 -3.97 3.85
CA PHE A 316 24.42 -4.89 3.05
C PHE A 316 25.71 -4.22 2.53
N PHE A 317 25.59 -3.07 1.84
CA PHE A 317 26.77 -2.35 1.33
C PHE A 317 27.63 -1.79 2.46
N ARG A 318 27.03 -1.28 3.55
CA ARG A 318 27.76 -0.88 4.76
C ARG A 318 28.63 -2.01 5.31
N ASN A 319 28.04 -3.19 5.48
CA ASN A 319 28.72 -4.37 6.00
C ASN A 319 29.77 -4.93 5.03
N LEU A 320 29.59 -4.76 3.71
CA LEU A 320 30.58 -5.10 2.69
C LEU A 320 31.79 -4.15 2.74
N ILE A 321 31.55 -2.84 2.72
CA ILE A 321 32.60 -1.81 2.77
C ILE A 321 33.38 -1.89 4.08
N GLN A 322 32.70 -1.99 5.23
CA GLN A 322 33.37 -2.14 6.54
C GLN A 322 34.24 -3.39 6.65
N ARG A 323 33.97 -4.46 5.88
CA ARG A 323 34.85 -5.64 5.83
C ARG A 323 36.13 -5.34 5.04
N ARG A 324 36.06 -4.68 3.88
CA ARG A 324 37.25 -4.24 3.12
C ARG A 324 38.10 -3.21 3.89
N THR A 325 37.47 -2.28 4.60
CA THR A 325 38.22 -1.34 5.47
C THR A 325 38.98 -2.06 6.59
N ARG A 326 38.50 -3.21 7.08
CA ARG A 326 39.17 -4.03 8.11
C ARG A 326 40.23 -4.99 7.56
N SER A 327 40.16 -5.43 6.31
CA SER A 327 41.19 -6.31 5.71
C SER A 327 42.47 -5.57 5.31
N GLY A 328 42.42 -4.24 5.23
CA GLY A 328 43.57 -3.39 4.94
C GLY A 328 43.65 -2.91 3.49
N GLU A 329 43.00 -3.61 2.55
CA GLU A 329 42.90 -3.27 1.10
C GLU A 329 42.59 -1.78 0.85
N ASP A 330 41.67 -1.23 1.63
CA ASP A 330 41.20 0.16 1.58
C ASP A 330 42.33 1.20 1.79
N HIS A 331 43.46 0.83 2.41
CA HIS A 331 44.57 1.77 2.71
C HIS A 331 45.45 2.03 1.49
N THR A 332 45.70 1.02 0.66
CA THR A 332 46.45 1.19 -0.59
C THR A 332 45.58 1.86 -1.66
N GLU A 333 44.29 1.50 -1.75
CA GLU A 333 43.33 2.20 -2.61
C GLU A 333 43.27 3.72 -2.29
N ARG A 334 43.18 4.10 -1.01
CA ARG A 334 43.20 5.52 -0.57
C ARG A 334 44.51 6.24 -0.87
N ALA A 335 45.66 5.59 -0.63
CA ALA A 335 46.98 6.18 -0.90
C ALA A 335 47.24 6.42 -2.40
N LEU A 336 46.61 5.63 -3.27
CA LEU A 336 46.69 5.75 -4.72
C LEU A 336 45.51 6.53 -5.34
N HIS A 337 44.59 7.03 -4.52
CA HIS A 337 43.33 7.68 -4.94
C HIS A 337 42.47 6.84 -5.92
N ILE A 338 42.52 5.51 -5.81
CA ILE A 338 41.78 4.59 -6.68
C ILE A 338 40.35 4.36 -6.10
N PRO A 339 39.27 4.56 -6.87
CA PRO A 339 37.92 4.24 -6.43
C PRO A 339 37.72 2.75 -6.15
N THR A 340 37.11 2.44 -5.00
CA THR A 340 36.90 1.08 -4.50
C THR A 340 35.88 0.32 -5.35
N ARG A 341 36.35 -0.70 -6.08
CA ARG A 341 35.51 -1.47 -7.00
C ARG A 341 34.69 -2.52 -6.24
N ILE A 342 33.37 -2.37 -6.25
CA ILE A 342 32.38 -3.25 -5.64
C ILE A 342 31.84 -4.16 -6.76
N VAL A 343 32.33 -5.39 -6.80
CA VAL A 343 31.92 -6.38 -7.81
C VAL A 343 30.60 -7.02 -7.42
N LEU A 344 29.65 -7.04 -8.36
CA LEU A 344 28.35 -7.68 -8.24
C LEU A 344 28.20 -8.73 -9.34
N ASP A 345 27.78 -9.94 -8.95
CA ASP A 345 27.49 -11.02 -9.89
C ASP A 345 26.18 -10.74 -10.65
N GLU A 346 26.25 -10.75 -11.97
CA GLU A 346 25.11 -10.58 -12.87
C GLU A 346 24.10 -11.74 -12.78
N SER A 347 24.51 -12.92 -12.30
CA SER A 347 23.60 -14.05 -12.04
C SER A 347 22.60 -13.76 -10.91
N VAL A 348 23.04 -12.99 -9.90
CA VAL A 348 22.24 -12.61 -8.72
C VAL A 348 21.60 -11.24 -8.88
N ILE A 349 22.32 -10.27 -9.46
CA ILE A 349 21.86 -8.89 -9.68
C ILE A 349 22.05 -8.53 -11.16
N PRO A 350 21.08 -8.84 -12.03
CA PRO A 350 21.20 -8.58 -13.46
C PRO A 350 21.51 -7.11 -13.77
N LYS A 351 22.60 -6.87 -14.52
CA LYS A 351 23.14 -5.52 -14.79
C LYS A 351 22.12 -4.56 -15.42
N ARG A 352 21.05 -5.08 -16.03
CA ARG A 352 19.91 -4.30 -16.53
C ARG A 352 19.26 -3.41 -15.47
N TYR A 353 19.34 -3.77 -14.18
CA TYR A 353 18.73 -3.02 -13.09
C TYR A 353 19.63 -1.95 -12.47
N ALA A 354 20.93 -1.95 -12.76
CA ALA A 354 21.94 -1.16 -12.04
C ALA A 354 21.60 0.34 -11.89
N ARG A 355 21.03 0.95 -12.94
CA ARG A 355 20.58 2.35 -12.93
C ARG A 355 19.37 2.58 -12.00
N VAL A 356 18.41 1.65 -11.98
CA VAL A 356 17.25 1.69 -11.07
C VAL A 356 17.72 1.60 -9.61
N LEU A 357 18.70 0.73 -9.33
CA LEU A 357 19.26 0.56 -7.98
C LEU A 357 19.90 1.86 -7.47
N LEU A 358 20.79 2.47 -8.25
CA LEU A 358 21.43 3.74 -7.85
C LEU A 358 20.43 4.90 -7.77
N HIS A 359 19.47 4.99 -8.69
CA HIS A 359 18.42 6.02 -8.62
C HIS A 359 17.57 5.88 -7.34
N ALA A 360 17.21 4.66 -6.94
CA ALA A 360 16.49 4.40 -5.69
C ALA A 360 17.34 4.73 -4.44
N VAL A 361 18.66 4.45 -4.46
CA VAL A 361 19.59 4.78 -3.37
C VAL A 361 19.67 6.30 -3.13
N TYR A 362 19.86 7.10 -4.19
CA TYR A 362 20.12 8.54 -4.06
C TYR A 362 18.84 9.40 -3.97
N LEU A 363 17.73 8.96 -4.59
CA LEU A 363 16.57 9.82 -4.89
C LEU A 363 15.22 9.25 -4.43
N ASP A 364 15.22 8.20 -3.59
CA ASP A 364 14.03 7.55 -3.02
C ASP A 364 12.98 7.12 -4.05
N THR A 365 13.39 6.87 -5.30
CA THR A 365 12.48 6.68 -6.43
C THR A 365 12.88 5.51 -7.31
N VAL A 366 11.98 4.52 -7.40
CA VAL A 366 12.09 3.36 -8.30
C VAL A 366 11.43 3.72 -9.62
N ASP A 367 12.19 3.70 -10.72
CA ASP A 367 11.71 4.00 -12.07
C ASP A 367 12.11 2.87 -13.04
N LEU A 368 11.12 2.14 -13.53
CA LEU A 368 11.31 1.02 -14.45
C LEU A 368 11.74 1.47 -15.87
N SER A 369 11.63 2.76 -16.20
CA SER A 369 12.15 3.29 -17.48
C SER A 369 13.68 3.34 -17.52
N LEU A 370 14.34 3.32 -16.35
CA LEU A 370 15.81 3.29 -16.22
C LEU A 370 16.41 1.88 -16.40
N ILE A 371 15.57 0.84 -16.54
CA ILE A 371 16.04 -0.53 -16.84
C ILE A 371 16.75 -0.53 -18.19
N MET A 372 18.00 -1.01 -18.23
CA MET A 372 18.79 -1.08 -19.45
C MET A 372 18.28 -2.19 -20.37
N ARG A 373 17.26 -1.82 -21.14
CA ARG A 373 16.66 -2.59 -22.23
C ARG A 373 17.55 -2.39 -23.45
N GLY A 374 18.22 -3.46 -23.89
CA GLY A 374 19.36 -3.40 -24.80
C GLY A 374 19.13 -2.61 -26.09
N ASN A 375 20.19 -1.99 -26.61
CA ASN A 375 20.17 -1.04 -27.74
C ASN A 375 19.57 -1.64 -29.02
N GLY A 376 18.25 -1.59 -29.16
CA GLY A 376 17.56 -2.18 -30.31
C GLY A 376 16.03 -2.19 -30.28
N CYS A 377 15.35 -1.44 -29.41
CA CYS A 377 13.90 -1.23 -29.48
C CYS A 377 13.46 0.10 -28.84
N GLY A 378 12.71 0.92 -29.60
CA GLY A 378 11.87 1.98 -29.03
C GLY A 378 10.56 1.42 -28.45
N ASN A 379 9.62 2.30 -28.10
CA ASN A 379 8.33 1.95 -27.46
C ASN A 379 7.30 1.27 -28.41
N SER A 380 7.75 0.48 -29.38
CA SER A 380 6.89 -0.28 -30.30
C SER A 380 6.54 -1.64 -29.70
N ALA A 381 5.44 -1.72 -28.96
CA ALA A 381 4.80 -3.01 -28.67
C ALA A 381 4.38 -3.67 -29.99
N GLY A 382 4.80 -4.92 -30.24
CA GLY A 382 4.59 -5.61 -31.51
C GLY A 382 5.65 -5.32 -32.58
N SER A 383 6.94 -5.48 -32.25
CA SER A 383 8.04 -5.46 -33.23
C SER A 383 9.00 -6.63 -33.02
N LEU A 384 9.76 -6.97 -34.07
CA LEU A 384 10.49 -8.23 -34.28
C LEU A 384 11.46 -8.65 -33.15
N GLY A 385 11.87 -7.72 -32.27
CA GLY A 385 12.75 -7.99 -31.14
C GLY A 385 12.22 -9.02 -30.13
N GLU A 386 10.90 -9.18 -29.98
CA GLU A 386 10.32 -10.25 -29.14
C GLU A 386 10.54 -11.64 -29.76
N VAL A 387 10.33 -11.77 -31.07
CA VAL A 387 10.64 -13.00 -31.82
C VAL A 387 12.14 -13.30 -31.75
N GLN A 388 12.98 -12.26 -31.86
CA GLN A 388 14.44 -12.41 -31.83
C GLN A 388 14.99 -12.77 -30.44
N ALA A 389 14.35 -12.30 -29.35
CA ALA A 389 14.66 -12.76 -28.00
C ALA A 389 14.32 -14.25 -27.81
N LEU A 390 13.15 -14.67 -28.32
CA LEU A 390 12.72 -16.07 -28.29
C LEU A 390 13.65 -16.99 -29.10
N THR A 391 14.04 -16.61 -30.32
CA THR A 391 14.90 -17.47 -31.17
C THR A 391 16.34 -17.56 -30.70
N HIS A 392 16.91 -16.52 -30.08
CA HIS A 392 18.32 -16.52 -29.65
C HIS A 392 18.54 -16.87 -28.18
N THR A 393 17.53 -16.76 -27.30
CA THR A 393 17.69 -17.03 -25.85
C THR A 393 16.64 -17.96 -25.25
N GLY A 394 15.56 -18.27 -25.97
CA GLY A 394 14.46 -19.09 -25.48
C GLY A 394 13.63 -18.46 -24.34
N ARG A 395 13.97 -17.24 -23.89
CA ARG A 395 13.29 -16.57 -22.78
C ARG A 395 12.40 -15.44 -23.28
N VAL A 396 11.13 -15.48 -22.88
CA VAL A 396 10.22 -14.34 -22.98
C VAL A 396 10.82 -13.17 -22.18
N ARG A 397 10.69 -11.95 -22.71
CA ARG A 397 11.09 -10.73 -22.01
C ARG A 397 10.18 -10.51 -20.79
N PRO A 398 10.72 -10.27 -19.58
CA PRO A 398 9.87 -10.04 -18.41
C PRO A 398 8.98 -8.81 -18.62
N SER A 399 7.72 -8.95 -18.22
CA SER A 399 6.75 -7.86 -18.15
C SER A 399 7.16 -6.82 -17.07
N PRO A 400 6.60 -5.60 -17.07
CA PRO A 400 6.86 -4.62 -16.00
C PRO A 400 6.48 -5.11 -14.60
N LEU A 401 5.56 -6.08 -14.50
CA LEU A 401 5.19 -6.74 -13.25
C LEU A 401 6.32 -7.65 -12.76
N GLU A 402 6.89 -8.47 -13.65
CA GLU A 402 8.02 -9.36 -13.35
C GLU A 402 9.30 -8.58 -13.10
N GLU A 403 9.58 -7.52 -13.90
CA GLU A 403 10.67 -6.58 -13.65
C GLU A 403 10.57 -5.96 -12.24
N ALA A 404 9.36 -5.64 -11.75
CA ALA A 404 9.15 -5.14 -10.39
C ALA A 404 9.27 -6.24 -9.31
N MET A 405 8.85 -7.48 -9.60
CA MET A 405 9.02 -8.63 -8.70
C MET A 405 10.49 -9.04 -8.53
N GLU A 406 11.30 -8.97 -9.59
CA GLU A 406 12.75 -9.18 -9.54
C GLU A 406 13.43 -8.04 -8.75
N LEU A 407 13.10 -6.78 -9.04
CA LEU A 407 13.64 -5.62 -8.31
C LEU A 407 13.28 -5.63 -6.82
N TYR A 408 12.09 -6.11 -6.44
CA TYR A 408 11.74 -6.32 -5.03
C TYR A 408 12.70 -7.30 -4.35
N GLN A 409 13.01 -8.44 -5.00
CA GLN A 409 13.92 -9.46 -4.47
C GLN A 409 15.35 -8.91 -4.34
N ILE A 410 15.83 -8.17 -5.34
CA ILE A 410 17.12 -7.48 -5.26
C ILE A 410 17.14 -6.45 -4.10
N GLY A 411 16.06 -5.70 -3.91
CA GLY A 411 15.91 -4.79 -2.76
C GLY A 411 15.93 -5.50 -1.41
N ARG A 412 15.30 -6.69 -1.32
CA ARG A 412 15.33 -7.52 -0.11
C ARG A 412 16.72 -8.09 0.16
N PHE A 413 17.46 -8.49 -0.87
CA PHE A 413 18.83 -9.00 -0.77
C PHE A 413 19.83 -7.91 -0.37
N LEU A 414 19.69 -6.70 -0.93
CA LEU A 414 20.55 -5.54 -0.61
C LEU A 414 20.15 -4.78 0.65
N GLU A 415 19.15 -5.26 1.41
CA GLU A 415 18.59 -4.60 2.59
C GLU A 415 18.17 -3.13 2.30
N LEU A 416 17.63 -2.87 1.11
CA LEU A 416 17.28 -1.55 0.59
C LEU A 416 15.75 -1.36 0.60
N ASP A 417 15.20 -1.08 1.78
CA ASP A 417 13.73 -1.01 2.02
C ASP A 417 12.99 -0.05 1.06
N ILE A 418 13.63 1.06 0.65
CA ILE A 418 13.02 2.03 -0.27
C ILE A 418 12.79 1.44 -1.67
N LEU A 419 13.68 0.55 -2.13
CA LEU A 419 13.53 -0.17 -3.38
C LEU A 419 12.43 -1.23 -3.25
N SER A 420 12.49 -2.06 -2.18
CA SER A 420 11.45 -3.06 -1.95
C SER A 420 10.05 -2.45 -1.85
N GLN A 421 9.84 -1.40 -1.06
CA GLN A 421 8.52 -0.76 -0.94
C GLN A 421 8.08 -0.01 -2.21
N GLY A 422 9.02 0.57 -2.97
CA GLY A 422 8.73 1.12 -4.29
C GLY A 422 8.25 0.05 -5.27
N CYS A 423 8.86 -1.13 -5.25
CA CYS A 423 8.43 -2.28 -6.04
C CYS A 423 7.09 -2.85 -5.57
N GLU A 424 6.82 -2.93 -4.27
CA GLU A 424 5.50 -3.32 -3.74
C GLU A 424 4.38 -2.40 -4.27
N ASP A 425 4.61 -1.08 -4.27
CA ASP A 425 3.63 -0.11 -4.71
C ASP A 425 3.43 -0.16 -6.24
N LEU A 426 4.50 -0.41 -7.02
CA LEU A 426 4.45 -0.65 -8.47
C LEU A 426 3.68 -1.95 -8.81
N ILE A 427 3.90 -3.04 -8.06
CA ILE A 427 3.17 -4.31 -8.25
C ILE A 427 1.66 -4.08 -8.05
N LEU A 428 1.23 -3.24 -7.09
CA LEU A 428 -0.17 -2.87 -6.94
C LEU A 428 -0.69 -1.86 -7.97
N GLU A 429 0.18 -1.09 -8.62
CA GLU A 429 -0.18 -0.32 -9.81
C GLU A 429 -0.47 -1.23 -11.01
N TYR A 430 0.31 -2.30 -11.20
CA TYR A 430 0.09 -3.32 -12.24
C TYR A 430 -0.97 -4.40 -11.88
N LEU A 431 -1.45 -4.47 -10.64
CA LEU A 431 -2.48 -5.44 -10.24
C LEU A 431 -3.82 -5.22 -10.97
N THR A 432 -4.26 -6.26 -11.69
CA THR A 432 -5.51 -6.36 -12.46
C THR A 432 -6.16 -7.72 -12.21
N LEU A 433 -7.34 -7.97 -12.79
CA LEU A 433 -7.98 -9.29 -12.76
C LEU A 433 -7.08 -10.38 -13.38
N GLU A 434 -6.36 -10.06 -14.46
CA GLU A 434 -5.52 -11.01 -15.20
C GLU A 434 -4.21 -11.32 -14.47
N SER A 435 -3.58 -10.33 -13.82
CA SER A 435 -2.33 -10.53 -13.06
C SER A 435 -2.56 -11.09 -11.65
N LEU A 436 -3.80 -11.13 -11.16
CA LEU A 436 -4.14 -11.52 -9.80
C LEU A 436 -3.61 -12.91 -9.38
N PRO A 437 -3.73 -14.00 -10.17
CA PRO A 437 -3.19 -15.31 -9.78
C PRO A 437 -1.67 -15.29 -9.62
N THR A 438 -0.95 -14.63 -10.54
CA THR A 438 0.51 -14.48 -10.49
C THR A 438 0.94 -13.70 -9.25
N VAL A 439 0.26 -12.59 -8.93
CA VAL A 439 0.58 -11.77 -7.75
C VAL A 439 0.25 -12.49 -6.44
N LEU A 440 -0.85 -13.26 -6.38
CA LEU A 440 -1.19 -14.09 -5.21
C LEU A 440 -0.12 -15.17 -4.98
N LYS A 441 0.21 -15.94 -6.02
CA LYS A 441 1.17 -17.05 -6.00
C LYS A 441 2.61 -16.60 -5.73
N TRP A 442 3.02 -15.44 -6.24
CA TRP A 442 4.31 -14.83 -5.90
C TRP A 442 4.31 -14.31 -4.46
N GLY A 443 3.26 -13.61 -4.04
CA GLY A 443 3.17 -13.01 -2.71
C GLY A 443 3.12 -14.02 -1.55
N SER A 444 2.69 -15.26 -1.81
CA SER A 444 2.70 -16.34 -0.81
C SER A 444 4.03 -17.07 -0.68
N GLN A 445 5.00 -16.83 -1.59
CA GLN A 445 6.33 -17.43 -1.52
C GLN A 445 7.21 -16.74 -0.47
N PRO A 446 8.17 -17.45 0.17
CA PRO A 446 9.03 -16.87 1.23
C PRO A 446 9.87 -15.66 0.80
N HIS A 447 10.11 -15.51 -0.51
CA HIS A 447 10.87 -14.40 -1.12
C HIS A 447 9.97 -13.33 -1.76
N GLY A 448 8.65 -13.48 -1.71
CA GLY A 448 7.68 -12.47 -2.16
C GLY A 448 7.40 -11.40 -1.10
N SER A 449 6.39 -10.56 -1.33
CA SER A 449 5.87 -9.65 -0.31
C SER A 449 4.57 -10.15 0.31
N ALA A 450 4.62 -10.43 1.61
CA ALA A 450 3.44 -10.71 2.42
C ALA A 450 2.48 -9.49 2.51
N TRP A 451 2.96 -8.26 2.31
CA TRP A 451 2.09 -7.08 2.20
C TRP A 451 1.36 -7.07 0.86
N VAL A 452 2.06 -7.29 -0.26
CA VAL A 452 1.44 -7.42 -1.59
C VAL A 452 0.43 -8.56 -1.60
N HIS A 453 0.72 -9.71 -0.97
CA HIS A 453 -0.22 -10.82 -0.85
C HIS A 453 -1.51 -10.43 -0.10
N ARG A 454 -1.42 -9.72 1.03
CA ARG A 454 -2.60 -9.16 1.73
C ARG A 454 -3.39 -8.20 0.84
N GLN A 455 -2.71 -7.35 0.08
CA GLN A 455 -3.36 -6.39 -0.82
C GLN A 455 -3.98 -7.06 -2.06
N ALA A 456 -3.43 -8.18 -2.54
CA ALA A 456 -4.00 -9.01 -3.59
C ALA A 456 -5.22 -9.82 -3.09
N LEU A 457 -5.17 -10.36 -1.87
CA LEU A 457 -6.35 -10.95 -1.21
C LEU A 457 -7.44 -9.91 -0.95
N HIS A 458 -7.09 -8.68 -0.56
CA HIS A 458 -8.04 -7.56 -0.47
C HIS A 458 -8.65 -7.24 -1.85
N TYR A 459 -7.86 -7.23 -2.93
CA TYR A 459 -8.38 -7.03 -4.28
C TYR A 459 -9.36 -8.15 -4.70
N LEU A 460 -9.02 -9.41 -4.42
CA LEU A 460 -9.89 -10.57 -4.65
C LEU A 460 -11.19 -10.51 -3.83
N ARG A 461 -11.16 -9.96 -2.60
CA ARG A 461 -12.36 -9.77 -1.76
C ARG A 461 -13.28 -8.66 -2.28
N GLU A 462 -12.75 -7.59 -2.90
CA GLU A 462 -13.57 -6.49 -3.43
C GLU A 462 -14.05 -6.69 -4.87
N GLU A 463 -13.28 -7.37 -5.75
CA GLU A 463 -13.64 -7.63 -7.15
C GLU A 463 -14.04 -9.11 -7.38
N PHE A 464 -14.55 -9.80 -6.36
CA PHE A 464 -14.89 -11.23 -6.43
C PHE A 464 -15.95 -11.54 -7.49
N GLN A 465 -16.99 -10.71 -7.62
CA GLN A 465 -18.05 -10.88 -8.63
C GLN A 465 -17.48 -10.90 -10.07
N PRO A 466 -16.64 -9.93 -10.51
CA PRO A 466 -15.84 -10.04 -11.72
C PRO A 466 -15.04 -11.35 -11.83
N VAL A 467 -14.27 -11.74 -10.80
CA VAL A 467 -13.44 -12.96 -10.84
C VAL A 467 -14.29 -14.21 -11.05
N ALA A 468 -15.39 -14.37 -10.29
CA ALA A 468 -16.35 -15.48 -10.38
C ALA A 468 -17.15 -15.56 -11.70
N SER A 469 -17.13 -14.48 -12.49
CA SER A 469 -17.68 -14.44 -13.85
C SER A 469 -16.66 -14.82 -14.94
N SER A 470 -15.38 -14.92 -14.59
CA SER A 470 -14.25 -15.03 -15.51
C SER A 470 -13.52 -16.37 -15.44
N SER A 471 -12.68 -16.67 -16.43
CA SER A 471 -11.78 -17.83 -16.43
C SER A 471 -10.68 -17.77 -15.36
N ILE A 472 -10.42 -16.60 -14.77
CA ILE A 472 -9.43 -16.39 -13.70
C ILE A 472 -9.78 -17.20 -12.44
N LEU A 473 -11.08 -17.44 -12.20
CA LEU A 473 -11.55 -18.31 -11.10
C LEU A 473 -10.81 -19.65 -11.07
N HIS A 474 -10.59 -20.27 -12.23
CA HIS A 474 -9.98 -21.60 -12.38
C HIS A 474 -8.45 -21.61 -12.20
N GLN A 475 -7.85 -20.42 -12.05
CA GLN A 475 -6.42 -20.21 -11.77
C GLN A 475 -6.16 -19.91 -10.28
N LEU A 476 -7.20 -19.84 -9.45
CA LEU A 476 -7.06 -19.68 -8.00
C LEU A 476 -6.92 -21.03 -7.30
N ASP A 477 -5.87 -21.16 -6.49
CA ASP A 477 -5.69 -22.32 -5.62
C ASP A 477 -6.77 -22.39 -4.52
N HIS A 478 -7.07 -23.61 -4.05
CA HIS A 478 -8.04 -23.89 -2.98
C HIS A 478 -7.87 -22.98 -1.75
N ALA A 479 -6.63 -22.79 -1.29
CA ALA A 479 -6.30 -21.98 -0.12
C ALA A 479 -6.67 -20.50 -0.28
N HIS A 480 -6.56 -19.94 -1.50
CA HIS A 480 -6.97 -18.57 -1.78
C HIS A 480 -8.49 -18.41 -1.69
N LEU A 481 -9.25 -19.38 -2.21
CA LEU A 481 -10.71 -19.39 -2.06
C LEU A 481 -11.13 -19.58 -0.61
N ALA A 482 -10.60 -20.56 0.11
CA ALA A 482 -10.94 -20.80 1.51
C ALA A 482 -10.71 -19.54 2.39
N ASN A 483 -9.57 -18.86 2.23
CA ASN A 483 -9.26 -17.62 2.94
C ASN A 483 -10.27 -16.48 2.64
N VAL A 484 -10.67 -16.35 1.39
CA VAL A 484 -11.62 -15.32 0.94
C VAL A 484 -13.05 -15.64 1.40
N LEU A 485 -13.44 -16.91 1.36
CA LEU A 485 -14.76 -17.40 1.83
C LEU A 485 -14.89 -17.41 3.35
N GLN A 486 -13.80 -17.43 4.11
CA GLN A 486 -13.85 -17.16 5.56
C GLN A 486 -14.13 -15.68 5.89
N SER A 487 -13.90 -14.75 4.95
CA SER A 487 -14.04 -13.31 5.21
C SER A 487 -15.49 -12.84 5.25
N HIS A 488 -15.86 -12.09 6.30
CA HIS A 488 -17.13 -11.37 6.38
C HIS A 488 -17.22 -10.18 5.40
N PHE A 489 -16.13 -9.80 4.73
CA PHE A 489 -16.03 -8.57 3.92
C PHE A 489 -16.06 -8.81 2.41
N LEU A 490 -16.32 -10.04 1.98
CA LEU A 490 -16.40 -10.44 0.58
C LEU A 490 -17.53 -9.71 -0.17
N GLN A 491 -17.21 -9.09 -1.31
CA GLN A 491 -18.16 -8.33 -2.14
C GLN A 491 -18.81 -9.21 -3.22
N ALA A 492 -19.66 -10.14 -2.77
CA ALA A 492 -20.59 -10.90 -3.61
C ALA A 492 -21.77 -11.39 -2.75
N SER A 493 -22.90 -11.71 -3.39
CA SER A 493 -24.00 -12.40 -2.72
C SER A 493 -23.69 -13.89 -2.50
N GLU A 494 -24.30 -14.52 -1.49
CA GLU A 494 -24.06 -15.95 -1.20
C GLU A 494 -24.50 -16.88 -2.34
N LEU A 495 -25.43 -16.43 -3.20
CA LEU A 495 -25.80 -17.14 -4.43
C LEU A 495 -24.65 -17.14 -5.45
N GLU A 496 -24.00 -16.00 -5.67
CA GLU A 496 -22.85 -15.89 -6.57
C GLU A 496 -21.63 -16.63 -6.01
N ILE A 497 -21.46 -16.61 -4.69
CA ILE A 497 -20.46 -17.39 -3.97
C ILE A 497 -20.69 -18.90 -4.17
N LEU A 498 -21.91 -19.40 -3.97
CA LEU A 498 -22.26 -20.80 -4.24
C LEU A 498 -21.97 -21.16 -5.72
N GLN A 499 -22.38 -20.32 -6.66
CA GLN A 499 -22.09 -20.53 -8.09
C GLN A 499 -20.60 -20.53 -8.40
N ALA A 500 -19.79 -19.68 -7.75
CA ALA A 500 -18.34 -19.64 -7.92
C ALA A 500 -17.68 -20.92 -7.38
N VAL A 501 -18.06 -21.35 -6.17
CA VAL A 501 -17.56 -22.58 -5.55
C VAL A 501 -17.89 -23.80 -6.41
N LEU A 502 -19.14 -23.93 -6.89
CA LEU A 502 -19.55 -25.02 -7.77
C LEU A 502 -18.78 -25.03 -9.11
N LYS A 503 -18.65 -23.88 -9.79
CA LYS A 503 -17.86 -23.77 -11.04
C LYS A 503 -16.40 -24.17 -10.83
N TRP A 504 -15.79 -23.70 -9.75
CA TRP A 504 -14.40 -24.00 -9.43
C TRP A 504 -14.20 -25.51 -9.16
N GLY A 505 -15.05 -26.11 -8.33
CA GLY A 505 -14.99 -27.54 -8.03
C GLY A 505 -15.22 -28.43 -9.26
N GLU A 506 -16.15 -28.04 -10.14
CA GLU A 506 -16.38 -28.75 -11.40
C GLU A 506 -15.16 -28.68 -12.33
N GLN A 507 -14.47 -27.54 -12.40
CA GLN A 507 -13.26 -27.39 -13.22
C GLN A 507 -12.02 -28.07 -12.60
N GLU A 508 -11.89 -28.08 -11.27
CA GLU A 508 -10.85 -28.82 -10.55
C GLU A 508 -11.07 -30.33 -10.65
N LEU A 509 -12.32 -30.80 -10.65
CA LEU A 509 -12.66 -32.19 -10.96
C LEU A 509 -12.26 -32.55 -12.40
N VAL A 510 -12.58 -31.69 -13.39
CA VAL A 510 -12.14 -31.89 -14.79
C VAL A 510 -10.61 -31.96 -14.89
N ARG A 511 -9.87 -31.05 -14.23
CA ARG A 511 -8.39 -31.11 -14.19
C ARG A 511 -7.90 -32.45 -13.63
N ARG A 512 -8.47 -32.93 -12.53
CA ARG A 512 -8.11 -34.23 -11.93
C ARG A 512 -8.47 -35.42 -12.82
N MET A 513 -9.47 -35.30 -13.69
CA MET A 513 -9.76 -36.31 -14.72
C MET A 513 -8.76 -36.22 -15.88
N GLU A 514 -8.35 -35.03 -16.29
CA GLU A 514 -7.29 -34.81 -17.31
C GLU A 514 -5.94 -35.37 -16.85
N ASP A 515 -5.56 -35.16 -15.59
CA ASP A 515 -4.32 -35.67 -14.98
C ASP A 515 -4.31 -37.21 -14.83
N ARG A 516 -5.49 -37.83 -14.66
CA ARG A 516 -5.64 -39.30 -14.56
C ARG A 516 -5.70 -39.98 -15.93
N GLU A 517 -6.48 -39.43 -16.86
CA GLU A 517 -6.82 -40.05 -18.15
C GLU A 517 -6.80 -39.03 -19.31
N PRO A 518 -5.63 -38.50 -19.69
CA PRO A 518 -5.52 -37.41 -20.68
C PRO A 518 -6.09 -37.78 -22.07
N ASN A 519 -6.18 -39.07 -22.38
CA ASN A 519 -6.72 -39.59 -23.64
C ASN A 519 -8.27 -39.53 -23.74
N LEU A 520 -8.99 -39.24 -22.65
CA LEU A 520 -10.45 -39.08 -22.69
C LEU A 520 -10.90 -37.66 -23.11
N LEU A 521 -10.02 -36.67 -22.98
CA LEU A 521 -10.33 -35.25 -23.21
C LEU A 521 -9.46 -34.60 -24.29
N SER A 522 -8.24 -35.09 -24.52
CA SER A 522 -7.40 -34.59 -25.62
C SER A 522 -8.01 -34.90 -26.98
N HIS A 523 -8.16 -33.88 -27.83
CA HIS A 523 -8.59 -34.01 -29.23
C HIS A 523 -7.50 -34.61 -30.13
N THR A 524 -6.97 -35.77 -29.76
CA THR A 524 -6.11 -36.59 -30.61
C THR A 524 -6.90 -37.04 -31.85
N VAL A 525 -6.39 -36.76 -33.04
CA VAL A 525 -7.17 -36.76 -34.31
C VAL A 525 -7.71 -38.15 -34.72
N HIS A 526 -7.32 -39.22 -34.02
CA HIS A 526 -7.63 -40.62 -34.36
C HIS A 526 -8.34 -41.42 -33.26
N SER A 527 -8.71 -40.82 -32.11
CA SER A 527 -9.49 -41.50 -31.06
C SER A 527 -11.01 -41.40 -31.32
N VAL A 528 -11.71 -42.54 -31.32
CA VAL A 528 -13.11 -42.64 -31.81
C VAL A 528 -14.13 -42.56 -30.67
N THR A 529 -14.08 -41.49 -29.88
CA THR A 529 -15.06 -41.18 -28.82
C THR A 529 -15.46 -39.70 -28.86
N ARG A 530 -16.18 -39.29 -29.92
CA ARG A 530 -16.65 -37.91 -30.14
C ARG A 530 -17.79 -37.46 -29.20
N LYS A 531 -17.53 -37.45 -27.88
CA LYS A 531 -18.31 -36.75 -26.85
C LYS A 531 -17.32 -36.14 -25.85
N GLY A 532 -17.10 -34.83 -25.92
CA GLY A 532 -16.51 -34.12 -24.78
C GLY A 532 -17.42 -34.24 -23.56
N LEU A 533 -16.83 -34.35 -22.37
CA LEU A 533 -17.55 -34.58 -21.12
C LEU A 533 -18.66 -33.54 -20.92
N LYS A 534 -19.86 -34.01 -20.61
CA LYS A 534 -20.99 -33.17 -20.21
C LYS A 534 -21.00 -33.05 -18.68
N LYS A 535 -21.60 -31.98 -18.17
CA LYS A 535 -21.88 -31.80 -16.73
C LYS A 535 -22.66 -32.95 -16.05
N ARG A 536 -23.22 -33.89 -16.81
CA ARG A 536 -23.95 -35.08 -16.32
C ARG A 536 -23.04 -36.31 -16.16
N ASP A 537 -21.81 -36.23 -16.66
CA ASP A 537 -20.85 -37.32 -16.70
C ASP A 537 -19.80 -37.17 -15.57
N LEU A 538 -19.97 -36.17 -14.70
CA LEU A 538 -19.10 -35.86 -13.55
C LEU A 538 -19.57 -36.59 -12.29
N SER A 539 -18.62 -37.10 -11.48
CA SER A 539 -18.93 -37.74 -10.19
C SER A 539 -19.30 -36.70 -9.13
N ASP A 540 -20.58 -36.67 -8.72
CA ASP A 540 -21.05 -35.83 -7.62
C ASP A 540 -20.42 -36.21 -6.26
N ILE A 541 -19.91 -37.44 -6.12
CA ILE A 541 -19.18 -37.89 -4.93
C ILE A 541 -17.79 -37.22 -4.87
N GLU A 542 -16.99 -37.32 -5.93
CA GLU A 542 -15.67 -36.69 -5.99
C GLU A 542 -15.79 -35.15 -5.96
N LEU A 543 -16.83 -34.58 -6.58
CA LEU A 543 -17.11 -33.15 -6.49
C LEU A 543 -17.40 -32.70 -5.05
N ARG A 544 -18.17 -33.48 -4.28
CA ARG A 544 -18.44 -33.20 -2.87
C ARG A 544 -17.18 -33.31 -2.01
N GLU A 545 -16.27 -34.23 -2.33
CA GLU A 545 -14.97 -34.35 -1.65
C GLU A 545 -14.07 -33.14 -1.95
N ILE A 546 -13.95 -32.73 -3.22
CA ILE A 546 -13.21 -31.52 -3.65
C ILE A 546 -13.77 -30.25 -2.99
N LEU A 547 -15.08 -30.19 -2.79
CA LEU A 547 -15.77 -29.02 -2.21
C LEU A 547 -15.99 -29.10 -0.70
N SER A 548 -15.50 -30.14 -0.03
CA SER A 548 -15.80 -30.43 1.39
C SER A 548 -15.35 -29.33 2.36
N GLU A 549 -14.21 -28.67 2.08
CA GLU A 549 -13.72 -27.52 2.88
C GLU A 549 -14.33 -26.16 2.45
N LEU A 550 -14.87 -26.05 1.23
CA LEU A 550 -15.38 -24.78 0.69
C LEU A 550 -16.88 -24.58 0.92
N LEU A 551 -17.70 -25.63 0.77
CA LEU A 551 -19.16 -25.54 0.93
C LEU A 551 -19.60 -25.12 2.34
N PRO A 552 -18.97 -25.58 3.45
CA PRO A 552 -19.29 -25.09 4.80
C PRO A 552 -19.00 -23.60 5.03
N LEU A 553 -18.26 -22.94 4.13
CA LEU A 553 -17.97 -21.50 4.20
C LEU A 553 -19.03 -20.65 3.47
N VAL A 554 -19.95 -21.28 2.73
CA VAL A 554 -21.09 -20.64 2.06
C VAL A 554 -22.28 -20.57 3.01
N ARG A 555 -22.86 -19.38 3.20
CA ARG A 555 -23.91 -19.17 4.21
C ARG A 555 -25.27 -19.48 3.60
N MET A 556 -25.64 -20.77 3.62
CA MET A 556 -26.81 -21.31 2.91
C MET A 556 -28.12 -20.59 3.25
N ASP A 557 -28.33 -20.19 4.51
CA ASP A 557 -29.50 -19.41 4.96
C ASP A 557 -29.53 -17.95 4.50
N HIS A 558 -28.41 -17.43 4.00
CA HIS A 558 -28.26 -16.08 3.46
C HIS A 558 -28.32 -16.04 1.92
N ILE A 559 -28.58 -17.18 1.26
CA ILE A 559 -28.76 -17.25 -0.19
C ILE A 559 -30.09 -16.59 -0.57
N LEU A 560 -30.03 -15.63 -1.49
CA LEU A 560 -31.18 -14.92 -2.05
C LEU A 560 -31.09 -14.88 -3.59
N PRO A 561 -32.22 -15.06 -4.32
CA PRO A 561 -33.53 -15.48 -3.81
C PRO A 561 -33.54 -16.96 -3.35
N PRO A 562 -34.47 -17.35 -2.46
CA PRO A 562 -34.50 -18.69 -1.85
C PRO A 562 -34.81 -19.79 -2.88
N ASN A 563 -35.67 -19.51 -3.85
CA ASN A 563 -36.03 -20.41 -4.95
C ASN A 563 -34.99 -20.44 -6.09
N SER A 564 -33.71 -20.20 -5.79
CA SER A 564 -32.64 -20.14 -6.80
C SER A 564 -32.29 -21.54 -7.34
N GLU A 565 -32.25 -21.67 -8.66
CA GLU A 565 -32.01 -22.96 -9.33
C GLU A 565 -30.66 -23.59 -8.94
N ALA A 566 -29.62 -22.77 -8.75
CA ALA A 566 -28.30 -23.25 -8.35
C ALA A 566 -28.30 -23.95 -6.98
N LEU A 567 -29.04 -23.40 -6.00
CA LEU A 567 -29.23 -24.01 -4.68
C LEU A 567 -30.06 -25.30 -4.80
N ALA A 568 -31.18 -25.24 -5.51
CA ALA A 568 -32.03 -26.41 -5.76
C ALA A 568 -31.30 -27.50 -6.56
N GLN A 569 -30.31 -27.17 -7.39
CA GLN A 569 -29.44 -28.12 -8.07
C GLN A 569 -28.39 -28.71 -7.12
N ALA A 570 -27.73 -27.89 -6.29
CA ALA A 570 -26.73 -28.36 -5.33
C ALA A 570 -27.31 -29.34 -4.29
N ILE A 571 -28.54 -29.08 -3.83
CA ILE A 571 -29.30 -29.98 -2.95
C ILE A 571 -29.68 -31.28 -3.68
N ARG A 572 -30.23 -31.20 -4.92
CA ARG A 572 -30.59 -32.39 -5.71
C ARG A 572 -29.39 -33.28 -6.08
N ARG A 573 -28.18 -32.72 -6.16
CA ARG A 573 -26.91 -33.44 -6.39
C ARG A 573 -26.29 -34.01 -5.10
N GLY A 574 -26.91 -33.79 -3.93
CA GLY A 574 -26.37 -34.26 -2.65
C GLY A 574 -25.03 -33.63 -2.23
N LEU A 575 -24.70 -32.46 -2.81
CA LEU A 575 -23.47 -31.73 -2.51
C LEU A 575 -23.55 -30.97 -1.17
N VAL A 576 -24.76 -30.55 -0.78
CA VAL A 576 -25.04 -29.83 0.45
C VAL A 576 -25.64 -30.78 1.48
N SER A 577 -24.92 -31.04 2.59
CA SER A 577 -25.30 -32.02 3.61
C SER A 577 -26.53 -31.64 4.44
N THR A 578 -26.80 -30.34 4.58
CA THR A 578 -27.94 -29.79 5.32
C THR A 578 -28.57 -28.65 4.50
N PRO A 579 -29.83 -28.77 4.04
CA PRO A 579 -30.48 -27.68 3.33
C PRO A 579 -30.73 -26.48 4.29
N PRO A 580 -30.99 -25.27 3.76
CA PRO A 580 -31.30 -24.10 4.59
C PRO A 580 -32.46 -24.33 5.55
N SER A 581 -32.47 -23.62 6.68
CA SER A 581 -33.53 -23.64 7.71
C SER A 581 -34.93 -23.40 7.14
N HIS A 582 -35.06 -22.52 6.13
CA HIS A 582 -36.32 -22.23 5.44
C HIS A 582 -36.85 -23.38 4.55
N MET A 583 -36.13 -24.50 4.45
CA MET A 583 -36.56 -25.73 3.78
C MET A 583 -36.78 -26.90 4.77
N ILE A 584 -36.61 -26.67 6.08
CA ILE A 584 -36.65 -27.72 7.12
C ILE A 584 -37.86 -27.58 8.07
N GLY A 585 -38.33 -26.36 8.36
CA GLY A 585 -39.41 -26.11 9.32
C GLY A 585 -40.74 -25.68 8.68
N ASP A 586 -41.82 -25.79 9.47
CA ASP A 586 -43.14 -25.23 9.15
C ASP A 586 -43.08 -23.69 9.00
N GLU A 587 -43.86 -23.13 8.08
CA GLU A 587 -43.98 -21.67 7.86
C GLU A 587 -44.49 -20.87 9.08
N ARG A 588 -44.88 -21.56 10.16
CA ARG A 588 -45.35 -20.96 11.42
C ARG A 588 -44.23 -20.41 12.29
N GLU A 589 -42.98 -20.79 12.03
CA GLU A 589 -41.81 -20.22 12.73
C GLU A 589 -40.98 -19.33 11.81
N ASN A 590 -40.62 -18.12 12.28
CA ASN A 590 -39.75 -17.17 11.58
C ASN A 590 -38.25 -17.61 11.57
N LEU A 591 -37.99 -18.90 11.31
CA LEU A 591 -36.66 -19.52 11.22
C LEU A 591 -35.73 -18.75 10.26
N ARG A 592 -36.26 -18.35 9.09
CA ARG A 592 -35.55 -17.55 8.08
C ARG A 592 -35.07 -16.19 8.61
N MET A 593 -35.79 -15.58 9.55
CA MET A 593 -35.38 -14.31 10.18
C MET A 593 -34.32 -14.54 11.26
N ASN A 594 -34.48 -15.59 12.08
CA ASN A 594 -33.52 -15.99 13.12
C ASN A 594 -32.12 -16.32 12.55
N ALA A 595 -32.02 -16.63 11.25
CA ALA A 595 -30.74 -16.81 10.58
C ALA A 595 -29.97 -15.51 10.28
N TRP A 596 -30.64 -14.35 10.26
CA TRP A 596 -30.07 -13.05 9.86
C TRP A 596 -29.90 -12.06 11.03
N ILE A 597 -30.74 -12.15 12.06
CA ILE A 597 -30.68 -11.29 13.26
C ILE A 597 -30.63 -12.12 14.55
N ARG A 598 -30.05 -11.55 15.62
CA ARG A 598 -29.91 -12.23 16.93
C ARG A 598 -31.25 -12.31 17.66
N GLY A 599 -31.98 -13.40 17.48
CA GLY A 599 -33.18 -13.68 18.26
C GLY A 599 -32.90 -13.79 19.77
N GLY A 600 -33.77 -13.20 20.59
CA GLY A 600 -33.64 -13.21 22.07
C GLY A 600 -33.89 -14.58 22.73
N LYS A 601 -34.32 -15.59 21.95
CA LYS A 601 -34.38 -17.00 22.36
C LYS A 601 -33.20 -17.74 21.72
N LYS A 602 -32.58 -18.68 22.46
CA LYS A 602 -31.34 -19.39 22.08
C LYS A 602 -31.53 -20.43 20.96
N ASN A 603 -32.16 -20.04 19.85
CA ASN A 603 -32.29 -20.86 18.66
C ASN A 603 -30.97 -20.76 17.86
N GLY A 604 -30.23 -21.86 17.76
CA GLY A 604 -28.86 -21.91 17.21
C GLY A 604 -28.71 -21.69 15.70
N PHE A 605 -29.65 -21.01 15.05
CA PHE A 605 -29.69 -20.79 13.60
C PHE A 605 -29.03 -19.47 13.16
N PHE A 606 -28.74 -18.54 14.08
CA PHE A 606 -28.13 -17.26 13.74
C PHE A 606 -26.73 -17.44 13.14
N VAL A 607 -26.57 -17.01 11.89
CA VAL A 607 -25.27 -16.84 11.23
C VAL A 607 -25.09 -15.34 10.99
N ARG A 608 -23.93 -14.79 11.37
CA ARG A 608 -23.61 -13.38 11.10
C ARG A 608 -23.56 -13.14 9.58
N PRO A 609 -24.23 -12.12 9.02
CA PRO A 609 -24.22 -11.87 7.57
C PRO A 609 -22.82 -11.49 7.04
N ARG A 610 -22.65 -11.50 5.71
CA ARG A 610 -21.51 -10.82 5.05
C ARG A 610 -21.87 -9.38 4.76
N LEU A 611 -20.91 -8.48 4.92
CA LEU A 611 -21.02 -7.08 4.55
C LEU A 611 -20.89 -6.91 3.03
N PHE A 612 -21.91 -7.35 2.30
CA PHE A 612 -22.09 -7.07 0.88
C PHE A 612 -22.68 -5.67 0.73
N MET A 613 -21.90 -4.73 0.18
CA MET A 613 -22.27 -3.31 0.18
C MET A 613 -23.65 -2.99 -0.42
N PRO A 614 -24.12 -3.63 -1.52
CA PRO A 614 -25.46 -3.39 -2.05
C PRO A 614 -26.60 -3.72 -1.08
N TYR A 615 -26.46 -4.74 -0.22
CA TYR A 615 -27.49 -5.05 0.78
C TYR A 615 -27.45 -4.05 1.95
N TYR A 616 -26.25 -3.65 2.39
CA TYR A 616 -26.09 -2.65 3.46
C TYR A 616 -26.57 -1.25 3.04
N GLU A 617 -26.18 -0.77 1.85
CA GLU A 617 -26.60 0.56 1.34
C GLU A 617 -28.14 0.62 1.15
N GLU A 618 -28.77 -0.49 0.71
CA GLU A 618 -30.22 -0.61 0.58
C GLU A 618 -30.95 -0.65 1.94
N ILE A 619 -30.55 -1.54 2.86
CA ILE A 619 -31.18 -1.64 4.19
C ILE A 619 -31.05 -0.32 4.96
N LYS A 620 -29.93 0.38 4.81
CA LYS A 620 -29.73 1.71 5.39
C LYS A 620 -30.72 2.74 4.81
N SER A 621 -30.91 2.77 3.49
CA SER A 621 -31.92 3.64 2.85
C SER A 621 -33.32 3.35 3.38
N LEU A 622 -33.70 2.07 3.48
CA LEU A 622 -35.04 1.67 3.95
C LEU A 622 -35.30 2.10 5.41
N VAL A 623 -34.32 1.94 6.31
CA VAL A 623 -34.46 2.41 7.70
C VAL A 623 -34.47 3.94 7.79
N GLU A 624 -33.61 4.65 7.05
CA GLU A 624 -33.59 6.11 7.00
C GLU A 624 -34.90 6.69 6.43
N GLU A 625 -35.46 6.08 5.37
CA GLU A 625 -36.75 6.44 4.78
C GLU A 625 -37.92 6.23 5.76
N GLN A 626 -37.92 5.15 6.53
CA GLN A 626 -38.91 4.88 7.58
C GLN A 626 -38.81 5.90 8.72
N MET A 627 -37.60 6.21 9.21
CA MET A 627 -37.39 7.22 10.26
C MET A 627 -37.84 8.63 9.82
N VAL A 628 -37.66 8.99 8.54
CA VAL A 628 -38.18 10.27 8.00
C VAL A 628 -39.71 10.27 7.97
N GLN A 629 -40.34 9.17 7.54
CA GLN A 629 -41.81 9.05 7.54
C GLN A 629 -42.39 9.13 8.96
N GLU A 630 -41.81 8.45 9.94
CA GLU A 630 -42.21 8.58 11.34
C GLU A 630 -41.99 10.00 11.88
N ALA A 631 -40.84 10.62 11.59
CA ALA A 631 -40.56 11.99 12.03
C ALA A 631 -41.55 13.01 11.46
N ASP A 632 -41.98 12.86 10.20
CA ASP A 632 -42.98 13.74 9.58
C ASP A 632 -44.41 13.43 10.06
N LEU A 633 -44.75 12.17 10.34
CA LEU A 633 -46.00 11.79 11.03
C LEU A 633 -46.07 12.38 12.46
N VAL A 634 -44.96 12.39 13.20
CA VAL A 634 -44.84 13.03 14.52
C VAL A 634 -44.89 14.56 14.42
N ARG A 635 -44.34 15.16 13.37
CA ARG A 635 -44.49 16.61 13.10
C ARG A 635 -45.93 17.00 12.78
N LEU A 636 -46.68 16.14 12.08
CA LEU A 636 -48.11 16.30 11.81
C LEU A 636 -48.96 16.11 13.08
N ARG A 637 -48.57 15.19 13.98
CA ARG A 637 -49.27 14.90 15.25
C ARG A 637 -48.73 15.71 16.44
N ARG A 638 -48.94 17.04 16.42
CA ARG A 638 -48.81 17.87 17.63
C ARG A 638 -50.17 18.05 18.33
N PRO A 639 -50.26 17.64 19.60
CA PRO A 639 -50.42 18.62 20.69
C PRO A 639 -49.12 18.78 21.51
N ARG A 640 -49.14 19.69 22.49
CA ARG A 640 -48.00 19.96 23.38
C ARG A 640 -48.07 19.07 24.61
N TYR A 641 -46.95 18.51 25.05
CA TYR A 641 -46.53 18.48 26.46
C TYR A 641 -45.01 18.23 26.57
N VAL A 642 -44.45 18.44 27.76
CA VAL A 642 -43.01 18.33 28.08
C VAL A 642 -42.87 17.65 29.44
N ALA A 643 -41.94 16.71 29.57
CA ALA A 643 -41.32 16.31 30.84
C ALA A 643 -40.01 15.52 30.55
N ASP A 644 -38.95 15.81 31.30
CA ASP A 644 -37.75 14.97 31.36
C ASP A 644 -37.94 13.87 32.43
N ILE A 645 -37.45 12.66 32.17
CA ILE A 645 -36.95 11.75 33.20
C ILE A 645 -35.68 11.08 32.66
N PRO A 646 -34.49 11.38 33.22
CA PRO A 646 -33.33 10.51 33.09
C PRO A 646 -33.42 9.39 34.14
N ASP A 647 -33.21 8.13 33.74
CA ASP A 647 -33.02 7.04 34.71
C ASP A 647 -31.88 6.12 34.28
N ALA A 648 -31.35 5.37 35.24
CA ALA A 648 -30.06 4.69 35.17
C ALA A 648 -30.20 3.15 35.22
N LEU A 649 -29.07 2.48 35.47
CA LEU A 649 -28.95 1.04 35.77
C LEU A 649 -29.12 0.12 34.53
N TYR A 650 -28.41 -1.01 34.37
CA TYR A 650 -27.29 -1.59 35.12
C TYR A 650 -26.15 -1.98 34.15
N MET A 651 -24.91 -2.00 34.62
CA MET A 651 -23.83 -2.79 34.00
C MET A 651 -23.52 -4.01 34.88
N VAL A 652 -23.41 -5.19 34.26
CA VAL A 652 -22.85 -6.41 34.87
C VAL A 652 -21.94 -7.08 33.84
N ASP A 653 -20.63 -7.09 34.08
CA ASP A 653 -19.67 -7.81 33.23
C ASP A 653 -19.65 -9.31 33.58
N GLU A 654 -19.88 -10.19 32.59
CA GLU A 654 -19.60 -11.62 32.73
C GLU A 654 -18.13 -11.96 32.43
N LYS A 655 -17.52 -12.77 33.30
CA LYS A 655 -16.14 -13.27 33.13
C LYS A 655 -16.13 -14.57 32.30
N PRO A 656 -15.28 -14.68 31.25
CA PRO A 656 -15.04 -15.96 30.58
C PRO A 656 -14.21 -16.91 31.45
N ARG A 657 -14.47 -18.22 31.32
CA ARG A 657 -13.66 -19.31 31.94
C ARG A 657 -12.55 -19.77 30.97
N PRO A 658 -11.39 -20.24 31.47
CA PRO A 658 -10.32 -20.77 30.63
C PRO A 658 -10.57 -22.22 30.19
N ILE A 659 -10.05 -22.60 29.02
CA ILE A 659 -9.99 -23.99 28.53
C ILE A 659 -8.62 -24.25 27.90
N GLY A 660 -8.05 -25.43 28.17
CA GLY A 660 -7.15 -26.16 27.27
C GLY A 660 -5.76 -25.57 26.96
N THR A 661 -4.73 -26.01 27.69
CA THR A 661 -3.33 -25.89 27.27
C THR A 661 -2.90 -27.10 26.43
N ALA A 662 -2.41 -26.87 25.21
CA ALA A 662 -1.69 -27.87 24.42
C ALA A 662 -0.72 -27.19 23.43
N GLY A 663 0.38 -27.86 23.09
CA GLY A 663 1.28 -27.45 21.99
C GLY A 663 2.22 -26.27 22.29
N VAL A 664 3.43 -26.57 22.76
CA VAL A 664 4.59 -25.67 22.66
C VAL A 664 5.69 -26.42 21.93
N ASP A 665 6.07 -25.96 20.74
CA ASP A 665 7.48 -25.84 20.34
C ASP A 665 7.64 -24.87 19.15
N VAL A 666 8.89 -24.60 18.74
CA VAL A 666 9.31 -23.80 17.56
C VAL A 666 8.97 -22.29 17.64
N LEU A 667 9.38 -21.62 18.73
CA LEU A 667 9.37 -20.13 18.83
C LEU A 667 10.66 -19.54 19.45
N ALA A 668 11.83 -19.98 18.96
CA ALA A 668 13.13 -19.49 19.44
C ALA A 668 13.69 -18.23 18.73
N ALA A 669 13.10 -17.80 17.60
CA ALA A 669 13.73 -16.84 16.68
C ALA A 669 12.97 -15.52 16.47
N ALA A 670 11.87 -15.27 17.19
CA ALA A 670 10.94 -14.16 16.90
C ALA A 670 10.43 -13.41 18.15
N PHE A 671 11.19 -13.43 19.25
CA PHE A 671 10.85 -12.64 20.44
C PHE A 671 11.35 -11.19 20.28
N PRO A 672 10.47 -10.18 20.18
CA PRO A 672 10.91 -8.78 20.16
C PRO A 672 11.56 -8.38 21.49
N ASP A 673 12.54 -7.48 21.42
CA ASP A 673 13.23 -6.95 22.59
C ASP A 673 12.31 -6.08 23.47
N SER A 674 12.76 -5.78 24.69
CA SER A 674 11.98 -5.03 25.68
C SER A 674 11.63 -3.60 25.23
N ALA A 675 12.50 -2.93 24.46
CA ALA A 675 12.23 -1.58 23.96
C ALA A 675 11.22 -1.61 22.80
N THR A 676 11.35 -2.58 21.87
CA THR A 676 10.35 -2.84 20.83
C THR A 676 8.99 -3.17 21.43
N LEU A 677 8.92 -4.08 22.42
CA LEU A 677 7.67 -4.38 23.13
C LEU A 677 7.03 -3.15 23.78
N ALA A 678 7.81 -2.31 24.46
CA ALA A 678 7.32 -1.07 25.05
C ALA A 678 6.80 -0.08 23.98
N ALA A 679 7.48 0.02 22.83
CA ALA A 679 7.05 0.84 21.71
C ALA A 679 5.76 0.31 21.04
N MET A 680 5.63 -1.00 20.87
CA MET A 680 4.43 -1.67 20.37
C MET A 680 3.22 -1.45 21.30
N MET A 681 3.40 -1.61 22.61
CA MET A 681 2.35 -1.36 23.62
C MET A 681 1.85 0.10 23.59
N LYS A 682 2.80 1.06 23.54
CA LYS A 682 2.49 2.50 23.37
C LYS A 682 1.78 2.78 22.05
N ARG A 683 2.11 2.05 20.98
CA ARG A 683 1.45 2.16 19.68
C ARG A 683 0.03 1.58 19.70
N GLU A 684 -0.19 0.45 20.36
CA GLU A 684 -1.51 -0.16 20.53
C GLU A 684 -2.46 0.77 21.28
N GLN A 685 -2.01 1.36 22.40
CA GLN A 685 -2.80 2.35 23.16
C GLN A 685 -3.21 3.55 22.30
N LYS A 686 -2.28 4.09 21.49
CA LYS A 686 -2.55 5.18 20.54
C LYS A 686 -3.54 4.79 19.42
N LEU A 687 -3.59 3.50 19.03
CA LEU A 687 -4.56 3.01 18.05
C LEU A 687 -5.94 2.74 18.66
N ARG A 688 -6.01 2.24 19.90
CA ARG A 688 -7.25 2.13 20.68
C ARG A 688 -7.93 3.50 20.90
N GLN A 689 -7.13 4.57 21.03
CA GLN A 689 -7.58 5.96 21.11
C GLN A 689 -7.96 6.59 19.76
N SER A 690 -7.88 5.87 18.63
CA SER A 690 -8.24 6.44 17.33
C SER A 690 -9.76 6.54 17.13
N PRO A 691 -10.28 7.57 16.42
CA PRO A 691 -11.73 7.74 16.24
C PRO A 691 -12.43 6.56 15.55
N SER A 692 -11.75 5.84 14.64
CA SER A 692 -12.28 4.63 14.01
C SER A 692 -12.38 3.47 14.99
N CYS A 693 -11.41 3.30 15.91
CA CYS A 693 -11.47 2.28 16.95
C CYS A 693 -12.53 2.62 18.01
N GLN A 694 -12.61 3.88 18.45
CA GLN A 694 -13.65 4.32 19.39
C GLN A 694 -15.06 4.15 18.81
N ARG A 695 -15.29 4.52 17.54
CA ARG A 695 -16.56 4.26 16.85
C ARG A 695 -16.91 2.77 16.80
N ALA A 696 -15.93 1.92 16.48
CA ALA A 696 -16.17 0.47 16.45
C ALA A 696 -16.54 -0.07 17.85
N ILE A 697 -15.91 0.44 18.91
CA ILE A 697 -16.16 0.04 20.31
C ILE A 697 -17.53 0.54 20.83
N SER A 698 -18.06 1.65 20.31
CA SER A 698 -19.35 2.22 20.74
C SER A 698 -20.59 1.59 20.10
N LEU A 699 -20.44 0.72 19.09
CA LEU A 699 -21.58 0.05 18.44
C LEU A 699 -22.03 -1.19 19.25
N PRO A 700 -23.35 -1.45 19.40
CA PRO A 700 -23.86 -2.43 20.36
C PRO A 700 -23.45 -3.88 20.05
N LEU A 701 -23.42 -4.25 18.77
CA LEU A 701 -23.16 -5.63 18.32
C LEU A 701 -21.67 -5.93 18.03
N SER A 702 -20.77 -4.98 18.31
CA SER A 702 -19.34 -5.07 18.03
C SER A 702 -18.58 -6.04 18.95
N SER A 703 -17.85 -6.98 18.34
CA SER A 703 -16.92 -7.84 19.08
C SER A 703 -15.66 -7.07 19.50
N ARG A 704 -15.56 -6.76 20.80
CA ARG A 704 -14.34 -6.18 21.41
C ARG A 704 -13.10 -7.04 21.16
N HIS A 705 -13.22 -8.36 21.06
CA HIS A 705 -12.07 -9.23 20.75
C HIS A 705 -11.61 -9.06 19.28
N GLU A 706 -12.53 -9.08 18.32
CA GLU A 706 -12.18 -8.86 16.90
C GLU A 706 -11.53 -7.49 16.67
N ILE A 707 -12.08 -6.44 17.28
CA ILE A 707 -11.55 -5.07 17.23
C ILE A 707 -10.11 -5.03 17.76
N ASN A 708 -9.87 -5.57 18.96
CA ASN A 708 -8.53 -5.62 19.54
C ASN A 708 -7.56 -6.47 18.68
N ARG A 709 -8.03 -7.56 18.07
CA ARG A 709 -7.21 -8.38 17.16
C ARG A 709 -6.78 -7.61 15.91
N GLN A 710 -7.67 -6.86 15.24
CA GLN A 710 -7.28 -6.02 14.10
C GLN A 710 -6.30 -4.91 14.53
N VAL A 711 -6.49 -4.31 15.72
CA VAL A 711 -5.55 -3.31 16.26
C VAL A 711 -4.17 -3.92 16.55
N ARG A 712 -4.08 -5.12 17.14
CA ARG A 712 -2.79 -5.80 17.38
C ARG A 712 -2.09 -6.22 16.09
N LEU A 713 -2.82 -6.80 15.13
CA LEU A 713 -2.27 -7.12 13.80
C LEU A 713 -1.70 -5.88 13.13
N ARG A 714 -2.38 -4.74 13.22
CA ARG A 714 -1.87 -3.46 12.73
C ARG A 714 -0.55 -3.06 13.42
N VAL A 715 -0.44 -3.17 14.75
CA VAL A 715 0.82 -2.88 15.46
C VAL A 715 1.94 -3.80 14.98
N VAL A 716 1.71 -5.12 15.02
CA VAL A 716 2.68 -6.15 14.63
C VAL A 716 3.25 -5.91 13.23
N ARG A 717 2.37 -5.61 12.27
CA ARG A 717 2.74 -5.32 10.87
C ARG A 717 3.40 -3.95 10.67
N GLU A 718 3.05 -2.93 11.45
CA GLU A 718 3.78 -1.64 11.47
C GLU A 718 5.21 -1.78 12.03
N PHE A 719 5.49 -2.83 12.80
CA PHE A 719 6.82 -3.19 13.33
C PHE A 719 7.53 -4.30 12.54
N ASN A 720 7.01 -4.70 11.38
CA ASN A 720 7.57 -5.77 10.52
C ASN A 720 7.66 -7.18 11.15
N LEU A 721 6.82 -7.48 12.14
CA LEU A 721 6.81 -8.77 12.83
C LEU A 721 5.75 -9.73 12.24
N PRO A 722 5.89 -11.06 12.39
CA PRO A 722 4.90 -12.03 11.93
C PRO A 722 3.56 -11.91 12.68
N ASP A 723 2.45 -12.14 11.99
CA ASP A 723 1.09 -12.01 12.54
C ASP A 723 0.85 -12.84 13.82
N THR A 724 1.56 -13.96 14.01
CA THR A 724 1.52 -14.80 15.23
C THR A 724 1.93 -14.06 16.51
N VAL A 725 2.72 -12.98 16.40
CA VAL A 725 3.09 -12.12 17.52
C VAL A 725 1.87 -11.37 18.09
N ALA A 726 0.80 -11.18 17.32
CA ALA A 726 -0.42 -10.52 17.80
C ALA A 726 -1.10 -11.30 18.95
N ASP A 727 -1.03 -12.63 18.90
CA ASP A 727 -1.59 -13.51 19.92
C ASP A 727 -0.67 -13.60 21.16
N LEU A 728 0.65 -13.40 20.97
CA LEU A 728 1.61 -13.26 22.08
C LEU A 728 1.41 -11.93 22.83
N LEU A 729 1.14 -10.83 22.12
CA LEU A 729 0.80 -9.53 22.73
C LEU A 729 -0.48 -9.64 23.57
N GLU A 730 -1.51 -10.38 23.12
CA GLU A 730 -2.71 -10.64 23.92
C GLU A 730 -2.38 -11.38 25.23
N ARG A 731 -1.57 -12.44 25.16
CA ARG A 731 -1.12 -13.19 26.35
C ARG A 731 -0.29 -12.33 27.31
N TYR A 732 0.54 -11.42 26.78
CA TYR A 732 1.38 -10.52 27.59
C TYR A 732 0.56 -9.40 28.26
N LEU A 733 -0.41 -8.81 27.54
CA LEU A 733 -1.41 -7.89 28.12
C LEU A 733 -2.20 -8.56 29.24
N PHE A 734 -2.65 -9.80 29.04
CA PHE A 734 -3.43 -10.53 30.04
C PHE A 734 -2.64 -10.77 31.33
N LYS A 735 -1.35 -11.15 31.22
CA LYS A 735 -0.46 -11.28 32.39
C LYS A 735 -0.25 -9.96 33.13
N ASN A 736 0.00 -8.86 32.43
CA ASN A 736 0.20 -7.55 33.08
C ASN A 736 -1.06 -6.99 33.74
N ASN A 737 -2.26 -7.38 33.27
CA ASN A 737 -3.54 -7.06 33.90
C ASN A 737 -3.93 -8.02 35.05
N LEU A 738 -3.12 -9.05 35.33
CA LEU A 738 -3.23 -9.93 36.50
C LEU A 738 -2.17 -9.62 37.57
N LEU A 739 -1.24 -8.70 37.27
CA LEU A 739 -0.16 -8.22 38.16
C LEU A 739 -0.41 -6.76 38.60
N ARG A 740 -1.68 -6.33 38.54
CA ARG A 740 -2.22 -5.02 38.93
C ARG A 740 -3.60 -5.20 39.53
#